data_AF-A0A428Q8Z0-F1
#
_entry.id   AF-A0A428Q8Z0-F1
#
_cell.length_a   1.000
_cell.length_b   1.000
_cell.length_c   1.000
_cell.angle_alpha   90.00
_cell.angle_beta   90.00
_cell.angle_gamma   90.00
#
_symmetry.space_group_name_H-M   'P 1'
#
loop_
_entity.id
_entity.type
_entity.pdbx_description
1 polymer ?
#
loop_
_entity_poly.entity_id
_entity_poly.type
_entity_poly.pdbx_seq_one_letter_code
_entity_poly.pdbx_strand_id
1 'polypeptide(L)'
;MSSAQEIQFAINRIYRALANKRKAGYRDIRLGLDRISRVVPDTQEWKGVHVAGTNGKGSICAFLAGLFKLAGLSYGSFTSPAFPERHNGVTINGLYVNPRMYEMEMRHVEAKWERIATNWRFQHGEDPEGLSPFELETATAFRVFNKMHVPYGIVEVGMGGATDATNAMKEKAVTVISKIGLDHQEFLGNTIENIAKVKGGIMQRNVPCIVDHTNPPSVIHALREHARQVGTDIILTWKAEPFLMTLDNSKWKLESYQVQNLLCAALAFRHLFPLKEIDLNKLMATNPFLPGRMETVQIYPPASGLEPRSILVDGAHNMLGIEGLVSHVDKHMRKPDQPVTWVMGMSSSKHKPFHRIIEKLVKPHDNLAFVEFTPGANDPQPAPANYGADHGKTIVKTPEQVYNGEPTIAKALPWACEKAGQDGPVVVTGSLYLIRELFGLEGVRRARQLGTRRPGRAQLYRYVKLAQERNLTKDEAREFKQARRHFHLSPLRNKVFLNVRDGGSPQSPEVSAETSEQQRKAAYHKKQEEGYKKTIVAIQNDIKRPTTTGSGSAEEAVEAVGNLAARLEDLKNQSAMHRKEYEAAMAKIRGYTAMAHKKYMGYRKIFGFPKKSKASAGSPFVSSPGGKPIAVRKSSVTWNSQKVDEAAALAEQKGTSKRRRRGPKEAKNVDPFAAKLASARRDQ
;
A
#
# COMPACT_ATOMS: atom_id res chain seq x y z
N MET A 1 -3.83 27.89 -39.95
CA MET A 1 -2.87 26.78 -39.74
C MET A 1 -2.86 25.95 -41.02
N SER A 2 -1.76 25.31 -41.42
CA SER A 2 -1.76 24.58 -42.70
C SER A 2 -2.62 23.32 -42.61
N SER A 3 -3.25 22.90 -43.71
CA SER A 3 -4.14 21.71 -43.71
C SER A 3 -3.42 20.44 -43.22
N ALA A 4 -2.10 20.35 -43.43
CA ALA A 4 -1.27 19.27 -42.90
C ALA A 4 -1.21 19.26 -41.36
N GLN A 5 -1.20 20.42 -40.71
CA GLN A 5 -1.21 20.52 -39.24
C GLN A 5 -2.58 20.16 -38.67
N GLU A 6 -3.66 20.52 -39.35
CA GLU A 6 -5.03 20.15 -38.96
C GLU A 6 -5.28 18.65 -39.15
N ILE A 7 -4.78 18.06 -40.24
CA ILE A 7 -4.79 16.61 -40.48
C ILE A 7 -3.97 15.89 -39.40
N GLN A 8 -2.76 16.37 -39.06
CA GLN A 8 -1.96 15.78 -38.00
C GLN A 8 -2.63 15.88 -36.63
N PHE A 9 -3.33 16.98 -36.36
CA PHE A 9 -4.07 17.19 -35.12
C PHE A 9 -5.32 16.30 -35.04
N ALA A 10 -6.05 16.14 -36.15
CA ALA A 10 -7.19 15.25 -36.26
C ALA A 10 -6.76 13.77 -36.13
N ILE A 11 -5.67 13.37 -36.79
CA ILE A 11 -5.07 12.04 -36.68
C ILE A 11 -4.62 11.76 -35.24
N ASN A 12 -3.96 12.70 -34.57
CA ASN A 12 -3.59 12.55 -33.16
C ASN A 12 -4.81 12.44 -32.22
N ARG A 13 -5.90 13.14 -32.53
CA ARG A 13 -7.15 13.07 -31.76
C ARG A 13 -7.90 11.74 -32.00
N ILE A 14 -7.85 11.22 -33.23
CA ILE A 14 -8.35 9.90 -33.60
C ILE A 14 -7.50 8.81 -32.94
N TYR A 15 -6.17 8.91 -32.96
CA TYR A 15 -5.29 7.97 -32.25
C TYR A 15 -5.49 8.01 -30.73
N ARG A 16 -5.76 9.17 -30.13
CA ARG A 16 -6.15 9.25 -28.71
C ARG A 16 -7.51 8.61 -28.42
N ALA A 17 -8.47 8.77 -29.32
CA ALA A 17 -9.78 8.12 -29.20
C ALA A 17 -9.70 6.59 -29.43
N LEU A 18 -8.81 6.15 -30.34
CA LEU A 18 -8.55 4.74 -30.65
C LEU A 18 -7.61 4.06 -29.66
N ALA A 19 -6.76 4.78 -28.94
CA ALA A 19 -5.91 4.23 -27.88
C ALA A 19 -6.74 3.62 -26.72
N ASN A 20 -8.01 3.99 -26.61
CA ASN A 20 -8.98 3.37 -25.70
C ASN A 20 -9.57 2.04 -26.24
N LYS A 21 -9.35 1.70 -27.51
CA LYS A 21 -9.60 0.37 -28.08
C LYS A 21 -8.29 -0.43 -28.10
N ARG A 22 -7.71 -0.69 -26.94
CA ARG A 22 -6.70 -1.75 -26.79
C ARG A 22 -7.34 -3.07 -27.22
N LYS A 23 -6.65 -3.87 -28.04
CA LYS A 23 -7.09 -5.25 -28.35
C LYS A 23 -7.28 -5.97 -27.02
N ALA A 24 -8.51 -6.39 -26.72
CA ALA A 24 -8.80 -7.16 -25.53
C ALA A 24 -7.97 -8.46 -25.55
N GLY A 25 -7.18 -8.71 -24.50
CA GLY A 25 -6.54 -10.00 -24.25
C GLY A 25 -5.03 -10.13 -24.40
N TYR A 26 -4.27 -9.06 -24.68
CA TYR A 26 -2.80 -9.11 -24.61
C TYR A 26 -2.28 -8.37 -23.39
N ARG A 27 -1.44 -9.05 -22.59
CA ARG A 27 -0.79 -8.45 -21.42
C ARG A 27 0.27 -7.47 -21.92
N ASP A 28 0.09 -6.18 -21.63
CA ASP A 28 0.99 -5.12 -22.09
C ASP A 28 2.31 -5.14 -21.29
N ILE A 29 3.17 -6.09 -21.62
CA ILE A 29 4.49 -6.27 -21.04
C ILE A 29 5.50 -5.62 -21.97
N ARG A 30 6.15 -4.57 -21.48
CA ARG A 30 7.22 -3.88 -22.18
C ARG A 30 8.41 -3.76 -21.25
N LEU A 31 9.48 -4.48 -21.58
CA LEU A 31 10.74 -4.42 -20.85
C LEU A 31 11.58 -3.24 -21.35
N GLY A 32 12.35 -2.62 -20.46
CA GLY A 32 13.18 -1.47 -20.75
C GLY A 32 13.06 -0.37 -19.70
N LEU A 33 14.12 0.42 -19.53
CA LEU A 33 14.18 1.45 -18.49
C LEU A 33 13.96 2.87 -19.04
N ASP A 34 13.96 3.07 -20.35
CA ASP A 34 13.91 4.39 -20.99
C ASP A 34 12.67 5.20 -20.62
N ARG A 35 11.49 4.57 -20.65
CA ARG A 35 10.22 5.24 -20.31
C ARG A 35 10.12 5.52 -18.82
N ILE A 36 10.30 4.49 -17.99
CA ILE A 36 10.12 4.63 -16.54
C ILE A 36 11.15 5.57 -15.90
N SER A 37 12.41 5.55 -16.35
CA SER A 37 13.47 6.42 -15.83
C SER A 37 13.14 7.91 -15.94
N ARG A 38 12.25 8.29 -16.85
CA ARG A 38 11.79 9.68 -17.05
C ARG A 38 10.69 10.09 -16.10
N VAL A 39 9.92 9.14 -15.58
CA VAL A 39 8.74 9.42 -14.75
C VAL A 39 8.96 9.13 -13.27
N VAL A 40 9.90 8.25 -12.92
CA VAL A 40 10.32 8.08 -11.53
C VAL A 40 10.81 9.41 -10.95
N PRO A 41 10.73 9.59 -9.62
CA PRO A 41 11.29 10.76 -8.95
C PRO A 41 12.77 10.97 -9.25
N ASP A 42 13.18 12.22 -9.44
CA ASP A 42 14.60 12.56 -9.68
C ASP A 42 15.43 12.25 -8.43
N THR A 43 14.86 12.50 -7.25
CA THR A 43 15.42 12.17 -5.94
C THR A 43 14.76 10.94 -5.34
N GLN A 44 15.55 10.07 -4.71
CA GLN A 44 15.09 8.93 -3.93
C GLN A 44 15.54 9.13 -2.48
N GLU A 45 14.61 9.37 -1.55
CA GLU A 45 14.92 9.64 -0.13
C GLU A 45 15.07 8.37 0.72
N TRP A 46 14.88 7.20 0.11
CA TRP A 46 14.78 5.91 0.79
C TRP A 46 15.76 4.89 0.22
N LYS A 47 16.24 3.98 1.08
CA LYS A 47 17.14 2.88 0.69
C LYS A 47 16.35 1.62 0.35
N GLY A 48 16.64 1.02 -0.79
CA GLY A 48 15.89 -0.11 -1.34
C GLY A 48 16.46 -1.49 -0.99
N VAL A 49 15.58 -2.43 -0.64
CA VAL A 49 15.83 -3.88 -0.72
C VAL A 49 15.13 -4.40 -1.96
N HIS A 50 15.90 -4.87 -2.93
CA HIS A 50 15.37 -5.29 -4.23
C HIS A 50 15.32 -6.81 -4.32
N VAL A 51 14.12 -7.38 -4.50
CA VAL A 51 13.91 -8.83 -4.44
C VAL A 51 13.49 -9.36 -5.81
N ALA A 52 14.38 -10.11 -6.47
CA ALA A 52 14.10 -10.85 -7.69
C ALA A 52 14.09 -12.36 -7.44
N GLY A 53 13.65 -13.11 -8.46
CA GLY A 53 13.53 -14.55 -8.41
C GLY A 53 12.34 -15.07 -9.20
N THR A 54 12.18 -16.38 -9.24
CA THR A 54 11.03 -17.02 -9.89
C THR A 54 9.90 -17.12 -8.88
N ASN A 55 10.10 -17.88 -7.81
CA ASN A 55 9.15 -18.03 -6.71
C ASN A 55 9.74 -17.52 -5.39
N GLY A 56 8.88 -17.13 -4.45
CA GLY A 56 9.29 -16.72 -3.10
C GLY A 56 9.54 -15.21 -2.90
N LYS A 57 9.60 -14.41 -3.97
CA LYS A 57 9.81 -12.94 -3.93
C LYS A 57 8.88 -12.24 -2.93
N GLY A 58 7.57 -12.30 -3.15
CA GLY A 58 6.60 -11.70 -2.24
C GLY A 58 6.67 -12.25 -0.80
N SER A 59 6.95 -13.53 -0.60
CA SER A 59 7.13 -14.11 0.75
C SER A 59 8.35 -13.54 1.47
N ILE A 60 9.47 -13.36 0.76
CA ILE A 60 10.66 -12.68 1.27
C ILE A 60 10.32 -11.24 1.64
N CYS A 61 9.56 -10.52 0.79
CA CYS A 61 9.10 -9.17 1.09
C CYS A 61 8.23 -9.13 2.35
N ALA A 62 7.35 -10.12 2.56
CA ALA A 62 6.50 -10.22 3.75
C ALA A 62 7.33 -10.51 5.03
N PHE A 63 8.34 -11.39 4.96
CA PHE A 63 9.26 -11.63 6.07
C PHE A 63 10.09 -10.38 6.40
N LEU A 64 10.63 -9.69 5.40
CA LEU A 64 11.32 -8.40 5.58
C LEU A 64 10.39 -7.37 6.23
N ALA A 65 9.15 -7.22 5.75
CA ALA A 65 8.17 -6.32 6.34
C ALA A 65 7.91 -6.63 7.83
N GLY A 66 7.87 -7.91 8.20
CA GLY A 66 7.78 -8.37 9.59
C GLY A 66 9.02 -7.98 10.43
N LEU A 67 10.23 -8.20 9.90
CA LEU A 67 11.48 -7.86 10.58
C LEU A 67 11.63 -6.35 10.80
N PHE A 68 11.34 -5.54 9.77
CA PHE A 68 11.32 -4.09 9.90
C PHE A 68 10.30 -3.61 10.95
N LYS A 69 9.10 -4.22 10.96
CA LYS A 69 8.06 -3.92 11.95
C LYS A 69 8.54 -4.22 13.38
N LEU A 70 9.14 -5.38 13.61
CA LEU A 70 9.66 -5.77 14.92
C LEU A 70 10.81 -4.88 15.38
N ALA A 71 11.66 -4.44 14.46
CA ALA A 71 12.76 -3.53 14.76
C ALA A 71 12.33 -2.07 14.96
N GLY A 72 11.03 -1.75 14.82
CA GLY A 72 10.50 -0.38 14.94
C GLY A 72 10.93 0.54 13.80
N LEU A 73 11.33 -0.02 12.66
CA LEU A 73 11.83 0.73 11.51
C LEU A 73 10.67 1.04 10.55
N SER A 74 10.61 2.28 10.07
CA SER A 74 9.61 2.67 9.07
C SER A 74 10.04 2.20 7.67
N TYR A 75 9.10 1.70 6.87
CA TYR A 75 9.34 1.19 5.53
C TYR A 75 8.11 1.31 4.63
N GLY A 76 8.35 1.34 3.33
CA GLY A 76 7.35 1.04 2.30
C GLY A 76 7.60 -0.35 1.72
N SER A 77 6.56 -1.02 1.22
CA SER A 77 6.71 -2.25 0.44
C SER A 77 5.90 -2.18 -0.84
N PHE A 78 6.50 -2.63 -1.95
CA PHE A 78 5.88 -2.77 -3.25
C PHE A 78 5.96 -4.23 -3.69
N THR A 79 4.80 -4.87 -3.84
CA THR A 79 4.66 -6.28 -4.24
C THR A 79 3.82 -6.39 -5.50
N SER A 80 4.14 -7.36 -6.35
CA SER A 80 3.48 -7.54 -7.64
C SER A 80 3.16 -9.01 -7.96
N PRO A 81 2.08 -9.30 -8.72
CA PRO A 81 1.07 -8.35 -9.17
C PRO A 81 0.30 -7.75 -7.98
N ALA A 82 -0.18 -6.52 -8.12
CA ALA A 82 -1.01 -5.91 -7.10
C ALA A 82 -2.29 -6.72 -6.91
N PHE A 83 -2.61 -7.06 -5.66
CA PHE A 83 -3.67 -8.02 -5.35
C PHE A 83 -4.28 -7.78 -3.95
N PRO A 84 -5.62 -7.78 -3.80
CA PRO A 84 -6.62 -7.97 -4.86
C PRO A 84 -6.82 -6.73 -5.76
N GLU A 85 -6.57 -5.52 -5.26
CA GLU A 85 -6.68 -4.28 -6.04
C GLU A 85 -5.31 -3.65 -6.29
N ARG A 86 -5.25 -2.75 -7.29
CA ARG A 86 -3.99 -2.09 -7.70
C ARG A 86 -3.26 -1.37 -6.55
N HIS A 87 -4.00 -0.67 -5.70
CA HIS A 87 -3.41 0.04 -4.57
C HIS A 87 -2.88 -0.91 -3.49
N ASN A 88 -3.36 -2.16 -3.43
CA ASN A 88 -2.90 -3.15 -2.45
C ASN A 88 -1.47 -3.64 -2.71
N GLY A 89 -0.94 -3.40 -3.92
CA GLY A 89 0.48 -3.65 -4.20
C GLY A 89 1.42 -2.75 -3.39
N VAL A 90 0.94 -1.65 -2.80
CA VAL A 90 1.75 -0.70 -2.03
C VAL A 90 1.30 -0.65 -0.57
N THR A 91 2.22 -0.92 0.35
CA THR A 91 2.01 -0.77 1.79
C THR A 91 3.01 0.18 2.42
N ILE A 92 2.61 0.83 3.52
CA ILE A 92 3.43 1.71 4.35
C ILE A 92 3.29 1.23 5.79
N ASN A 93 4.38 0.75 6.39
CA ASN A 93 4.42 0.19 7.74
C ASN A 93 3.35 -0.89 7.98
N GLY A 94 3.19 -1.80 7.01
CA GLY A 94 2.24 -2.92 7.09
C GLY A 94 0.76 -2.53 6.91
N LEU A 95 0.47 -1.34 6.38
CA LEU A 95 -0.89 -0.91 6.04
C LEU A 95 -0.97 -0.56 4.55
N TYR A 96 -2.05 -0.91 3.86
CA TYR A 96 -2.26 -0.50 2.48
C TYR A 96 -2.25 1.02 2.36
N VAL A 97 -1.66 1.55 1.28
CA VAL A 97 -1.78 2.97 0.97
C VAL A 97 -3.26 3.35 0.81
N ASN A 98 -3.64 4.57 1.19
CA ASN A 98 -5.00 5.02 0.96
C ASN A 98 -5.30 5.06 -0.57
N PRO A 99 -6.43 4.50 -1.04
CA PRO A 99 -6.76 4.41 -2.46
C PRO A 99 -6.69 5.77 -3.18
N ARG A 100 -7.27 6.83 -2.59
CA ARG A 100 -7.28 8.18 -3.19
C ARG A 100 -5.90 8.82 -3.22
N MET A 101 -5.04 8.48 -2.27
CA MET A 101 -3.63 8.91 -2.29
C MET A 101 -2.89 8.21 -3.43
N TYR A 102 -3.08 6.91 -3.59
CA TYR A 102 -2.49 6.13 -4.67
C TYR A 102 -2.94 6.64 -6.03
N GLU A 103 -4.24 6.83 -6.25
CA GLU A 103 -4.80 7.43 -7.47
C GLU A 103 -4.24 8.83 -7.76
N MET A 104 -4.04 9.65 -6.72
CA MET A 104 -3.47 10.99 -6.89
C MET A 104 -2.03 10.92 -7.42
N GLU A 105 -1.21 10.05 -6.85
CA GLU A 105 0.17 9.90 -7.31
C GLU A 105 0.26 9.21 -8.67
N MET A 106 -0.65 8.28 -8.97
CA MET A 106 -0.77 7.67 -10.30
C MET A 106 -1.07 8.73 -11.37
N ARG A 107 -2.05 9.62 -11.13
CA ARG A 107 -2.35 10.75 -12.03
C ARG A 107 -1.18 11.71 -12.19
N HIS A 108 -0.36 11.91 -11.15
CA HIS A 108 0.86 12.70 -11.28
C HIS A 108 1.89 12.03 -12.20
N VAL A 109 2.02 10.70 -12.16
CA VAL A 109 2.89 9.95 -13.08
C VAL A 109 2.38 10.08 -14.51
N GLU A 110 1.08 9.84 -14.73
CA GLU A 110 0.45 9.96 -16.05
C GLU A 110 0.64 11.36 -16.63
N ALA A 111 0.32 12.40 -15.86
CA ALA A 111 0.49 13.79 -16.29
C ALA A 111 1.98 14.15 -16.54
N LYS A 112 2.92 13.56 -15.81
CA LYS A 112 4.36 13.73 -16.08
C LYS A 112 4.73 13.04 -17.39
N TRP A 113 4.25 11.82 -17.62
CA TRP A 113 4.48 11.10 -18.87
C TRP A 113 3.93 11.84 -20.09
N GLU A 114 2.67 12.29 -20.02
CA GLU A 114 2.02 13.01 -21.12
C GLU A 114 2.82 14.24 -21.56
N ARG A 115 3.39 15.00 -20.61
CA ARG A 115 4.24 16.17 -20.91
C ARG A 115 5.56 15.81 -21.57
N ILE A 116 6.11 14.63 -21.27
CA ILE A 116 7.41 14.19 -21.79
C ILE A 116 7.21 13.53 -23.16
N ALA A 117 6.20 12.67 -23.30
CA ALA A 117 5.92 11.91 -24.51
C ALA A 117 5.56 12.79 -25.72
N THR A 118 5.04 14.00 -25.52
CA THR A 118 4.70 14.92 -26.63
C THR A 118 5.89 15.29 -27.51
N ASN A 119 7.10 15.37 -26.95
CA ASN A 119 8.31 15.80 -27.67
C ASN A 119 9.45 14.79 -27.60
N TRP A 120 9.19 13.58 -27.08
CA TRP A 120 10.21 12.55 -26.96
C TRP A 120 9.96 11.42 -27.96
N ARG A 121 11.04 10.88 -28.52
CA ARG A 121 11.06 9.72 -29.40
C ARG A 121 12.20 8.80 -28.97
N PHE A 122 12.07 7.52 -29.24
CA PHE A 122 13.20 6.60 -29.12
C PHE A 122 14.32 7.00 -30.09
N GLN A 123 15.54 6.50 -29.88
CA GLN A 123 16.70 6.82 -30.71
C GLN A 123 16.47 6.54 -32.20
N HIS A 124 15.61 5.57 -32.53
CA HIS A 124 15.23 5.22 -33.90
C HIS A 124 13.98 5.96 -34.44
N GLY A 125 13.51 7.00 -33.74
CA GLY A 125 12.39 7.85 -34.18
C GLY A 125 11.00 7.32 -33.85
N GLU A 126 10.90 6.15 -33.19
CA GLU A 126 9.63 5.54 -32.79
C GLU A 126 8.90 6.36 -31.72
N ASP A 127 7.56 6.38 -31.81
CA ASP A 127 6.72 6.98 -30.78
C ASP A 127 6.87 6.18 -29.49
N PRO A 128 7.12 6.85 -28.35
CA PRO A 128 7.33 6.15 -27.09
C PRO A 128 6.09 5.44 -26.54
N GLU A 129 4.92 5.69 -27.11
CA GLU A 129 3.62 5.21 -26.67
C GLU A 129 3.32 5.56 -25.19
N GLY A 130 2.30 4.94 -24.59
CA GLY A 130 2.02 5.05 -23.17
C GLY A 130 3.00 4.27 -22.29
N LEU A 131 3.05 4.60 -21.00
CA LEU A 131 3.66 3.71 -20.00
C LEU A 131 2.92 2.37 -19.96
N SER A 132 3.66 1.29 -19.78
CA SER A 132 3.05 0.01 -19.46
C SER A 132 2.35 0.08 -18.08
N PRO A 133 1.34 -0.77 -17.81
CA PRO A 133 0.68 -0.80 -16.52
C PRO A 133 1.66 -0.98 -15.35
N PHE A 134 2.66 -1.84 -15.51
CA PHE A 134 3.65 -2.10 -14.48
C PHE A 134 4.65 -0.95 -14.30
N GLU A 135 5.04 -0.26 -15.38
CA GLU A 135 5.86 0.97 -15.28
C GLU A 135 5.11 2.07 -14.49
N LEU A 136 3.82 2.23 -14.78
CA LEU A 136 2.95 3.19 -14.07
C LEU A 136 2.80 2.85 -12.59
N GLU A 137 2.53 1.59 -12.26
CA GLU A 137 2.40 1.11 -10.86
C GLU A 137 3.71 1.29 -10.09
N THR A 138 4.85 0.95 -10.70
CA THR A 138 6.19 1.09 -10.10
C THR A 138 6.53 2.56 -9.81
N ALA A 139 6.37 3.45 -10.81
CA ALA A 139 6.62 4.87 -10.62
C ALA A 139 5.69 5.47 -9.57
N THR A 140 4.43 5.01 -9.51
CA THR A 140 3.48 5.40 -8.47
C THR A 140 3.94 4.97 -7.08
N ALA A 141 4.40 3.72 -6.91
CA ALA A 141 4.92 3.22 -5.65
C ALA A 141 6.12 4.04 -5.15
N PHE A 142 7.09 4.34 -6.02
CA PHE A 142 8.27 5.15 -5.65
C PHE A 142 7.89 6.58 -5.24
N ARG A 143 6.92 7.19 -5.93
CA ARG A 143 6.36 8.48 -5.52
C ARG A 143 5.68 8.41 -4.17
N VAL A 144 4.90 7.36 -3.91
CA VAL A 144 4.24 7.14 -2.61
C VAL A 144 5.30 7.00 -1.51
N PHE A 145 6.38 6.25 -1.72
CA PHE A 145 7.46 6.12 -0.73
C PHE A 145 8.09 7.47 -0.40
N ASN A 146 8.43 8.28 -1.41
CA ASN A 146 8.94 9.64 -1.20
C ASN A 146 7.92 10.53 -0.47
N LYS A 147 6.64 10.51 -0.87
CA LYS A 147 5.59 11.33 -0.23
C LYS A 147 5.30 10.93 1.20
N MET A 148 5.54 9.67 1.54
CA MET A 148 5.36 9.13 2.88
C MET A 148 6.63 9.24 3.73
N HIS A 149 7.75 9.72 3.15
CA HIS A 149 9.06 9.87 3.78
C HIS A 149 9.48 8.60 4.55
N VAL A 150 9.26 7.44 3.93
CA VAL A 150 9.79 6.18 4.49
C VAL A 150 11.30 6.16 4.29
N PRO A 151 12.11 5.74 5.26
CA PRO A 151 13.57 5.66 5.09
C PRO A 151 14.02 4.43 4.29
N TYR A 152 13.16 3.40 4.20
CA TYR A 152 13.46 2.16 3.49
C TYR A 152 12.30 1.72 2.60
N GLY A 153 12.62 1.08 1.47
CA GLY A 153 11.65 0.47 0.57
C GLY A 153 11.98 -0.99 0.30
N ILE A 154 11.00 -1.88 0.42
CA ILE A 154 11.12 -3.30 0.05
C ILE A 154 10.41 -3.45 -1.29
N VAL A 155 11.14 -3.80 -2.35
CA VAL A 155 10.65 -3.75 -3.72
C VAL A 155 10.78 -5.12 -4.37
N GLU A 156 9.65 -5.74 -4.68
CA GLU A 156 9.58 -6.97 -5.47
C GLU A 156 9.69 -6.65 -6.97
N VAL A 157 10.57 -7.37 -7.67
CA VAL A 157 10.65 -7.35 -9.13
C VAL A 157 9.39 -7.96 -9.74
N GLY A 158 8.82 -7.31 -10.76
CA GLY A 158 7.69 -7.85 -11.50
C GLY A 158 8.07 -9.03 -12.37
N MET A 159 8.83 -8.77 -13.42
CA MET A 159 9.28 -9.78 -14.36
C MET A 159 10.68 -9.46 -14.89
N GLY A 160 11.54 -10.49 -14.95
CA GLY A 160 12.92 -10.33 -15.37
C GLY A 160 13.82 -9.82 -14.24
N GLY A 161 14.50 -8.70 -14.47
CA GLY A 161 15.46 -8.11 -13.54
C GLY A 161 16.13 -6.87 -14.14
N ALA A 162 17.10 -7.06 -15.03
CA ALA A 162 17.86 -5.96 -15.68
C ALA A 162 16.97 -4.87 -16.29
N THR A 163 15.92 -5.29 -17.00
CA THR A 163 14.99 -4.43 -17.76
C THR A 163 13.63 -4.28 -17.09
N ASP A 164 13.48 -4.77 -15.86
CA ASP A 164 12.26 -4.62 -15.08
C ASP A 164 12.10 -3.17 -14.61
N ALA A 165 10.86 -2.68 -14.61
CA ALA A 165 10.54 -1.31 -14.19
C ALA A 165 11.12 -0.95 -12.81
N THR A 166 11.12 -1.89 -11.87
CA THR A 166 11.63 -1.67 -10.51
C THR A 166 13.15 -1.45 -10.48
N ASN A 167 13.88 -1.83 -11.54
CA ASN A 167 15.31 -1.58 -11.66
C ASN A 167 15.65 -0.10 -11.94
N ALA A 168 14.64 0.75 -12.17
CA ALA A 168 14.79 2.20 -12.16
C ALA A 168 15.05 2.77 -10.74
N MET A 169 14.99 1.93 -9.70
CA MET A 169 15.39 2.27 -8.33
C MET A 169 16.88 2.60 -8.25
N LYS A 170 17.21 3.81 -7.78
CA LYS A 170 18.57 4.36 -7.78
C LYS A 170 19.37 3.95 -6.54
N GLU A 171 18.76 4.07 -5.36
CA GLU A 171 19.43 3.83 -4.07
C GLU A 171 19.10 2.42 -3.56
N LYS A 172 19.85 1.42 -4.01
CA LYS A 172 19.74 0.05 -3.50
C LYS A 172 20.76 -0.16 -2.37
N ALA A 173 20.30 -0.75 -1.26
CA ALA A 173 21.17 -1.10 -0.15
C ALA A 173 21.46 -2.60 -0.10
N VAL A 174 20.51 -3.45 -0.52
CA VAL A 174 20.69 -4.90 -0.66
C VAL A 174 19.85 -5.40 -1.84
N THR A 175 20.38 -6.37 -2.57
CA THR A 175 19.62 -7.12 -3.58
C THR A 175 19.45 -8.57 -3.14
N VAL A 176 18.37 -9.23 -3.55
CA VAL A 176 18.05 -10.61 -3.18
C VAL A 176 17.58 -11.37 -4.40
N ILE A 177 18.16 -12.55 -4.64
CA ILE A 177 17.73 -13.51 -5.66
C ILE A 177 17.20 -14.77 -4.96
N SER A 178 15.88 -14.95 -5.00
CA SER A 178 15.23 -16.15 -4.49
C SER A 178 15.40 -17.33 -5.44
N LYS A 179 14.65 -18.43 -5.22
CA LYS A 179 14.67 -19.61 -6.08
C LYS A 179 14.45 -19.27 -7.56
N ILE A 180 15.32 -19.81 -8.42
CA ILE A 180 15.24 -19.72 -9.88
C ILE A 180 14.66 -21.00 -10.44
N GLY A 181 13.74 -20.86 -11.40
CA GLY A 181 13.17 -21.95 -12.17
C GLY A 181 12.70 -21.45 -13.53
N LEU A 182 12.16 -22.36 -14.33
CA LEU A 182 11.59 -22.02 -15.63
C LEU A 182 10.25 -21.30 -15.43
N ASP A 183 10.19 -20.05 -15.88
CA ASP A 183 8.97 -19.24 -15.94
C ASP A 183 9.17 -18.11 -16.96
N HIS A 184 8.08 -17.63 -17.56
CA HIS A 184 8.10 -16.54 -18.55
C HIS A 184 9.16 -16.72 -19.66
N GLN A 185 9.32 -17.94 -20.17
CA GLN A 185 10.37 -18.30 -21.13
C GLN A 185 10.34 -17.44 -22.40
N GLU A 186 9.16 -16.98 -22.80
CA GLU A 186 8.96 -16.06 -23.95
C GLU A 186 9.69 -14.72 -23.80
N PHE A 187 9.99 -14.29 -22.56
CA PHE A 187 10.66 -13.02 -22.25
C PHE A 187 12.06 -13.21 -21.66
N LEU A 188 12.30 -14.30 -20.92
CA LEU A 188 13.50 -14.47 -20.08
C LEU A 188 14.49 -15.50 -20.62
N GLY A 189 14.14 -16.22 -21.68
CA GLY A 189 14.95 -17.28 -22.29
C GLY A 189 14.55 -18.69 -21.85
N ASN A 190 15.17 -19.69 -22.49
CA ASN A 190 14.74 -21.08 -22.41
C ASN A 190 15.49 -21.94 -21.37
N THR A 191 16.49 -21.40 -20.69
CA THR A 191 17.31 -22.13 -19.70
C THR A 191 17.32 -21.41 -18.35
N ILE A 192 17.50 -22.15 -17.26
CA ILE A 192 17.54 -21.59 -15.91
C ILE A 192 18.73 -20.64 -15.71
N GLU A 193 19.84 -20.86 -16.42
CA GLU A 193 21.03 -20.01 -16.42
C GLU A 193 20.76 -18.66 -17.09
N ASN A 194 20.04 -18.66 -18.22
CA ASN A 194 19.64 -17.42 -18.90
C ASN A 194 18.70 -16.60 -18.00
N ILE A 195 17.71 -17.28 -17.40
CA ILE A 195 16.79 -16.67 -16.44
C ILE A 195 17.56 -16.11 -15.24
N ALA A 196 18.56 -16.83 -14.74
CA ALA A 196 19.41 -16.39 -13.64
C ALA A 196 20.19 -15.12 -13.99
N LYS A 197 20.79 -15.03 -15.18
CA LYS A 197 21.49 -13.82 -15.65
C LYS A 197 20.55 -12.62 -15.75
N VAL A 198 19.36 -12.80 -16.33
CA VAL A 198 18.37 -11.71 -16.44
C VAL A 198 17.92 -11.21 -15.06
N LYS A 199 17.65 -12.13 -14.13
CA LYS A 199 17.27 -11.80 -12.74
C LYS A 199 18.42 -11.18 -11.96
N GLY A 200 19.64 -11.66 -12.19
CA GLY A 200 20.88 -11.10 -11.65
C GLY A 200 21.10 -9.64 -12.04
N GLY A 201 20.49 -9.16 -13.13
CA GLY A 201 20.59 -7.77 -13.56
C GLY A 201 20.03 -6.71 -12.59
N ILE A 202 19.43 -7.11 -11.47
CA ILE A 202 19.14 -6.17 -10.38
C ILE A 202 20.37 -5.83 -9.53
N MET A 203 21.44 -6.63 -9.61
CA MET A 203 22.70 -6.41 -8.92
C MET A 203 23.26 -5.03 -9.27
N GLN A 204 23.93 -4.42 -8.29
CA GLN A 204 24.52 -3.10 -8.45
C GLN A 204 25.92 -3.12 -7.83
N ARG A 205 26.84 -2.37 -8.44
CA ARG A 205 28.22 -2.25 -7.97
C ARG A 205 28.25 -1.86 -6.49
N ASN A 206 29.07 -2.55 -5.69
CA ASN A 206 29.20 -2.35 -4.25
C ASN A 206 27.90 -2.56 -3.43
N VAL A 207 26.84 -3.14 -4.02
CA VAL A 207 25.61 -3.49 -3.31
C VAL A 207 25.52 -5.02 -3.22
N PRO A 208 25.54 -5.62 -2.01
CA PRO A 208 25.60 -7.06 -1.88
C PRO A 208 24.32 -7.73 -2.37
N CYS A 209 24.50 -8.95 -2.88
CA CYS A 209 23.41 -9.77 -3.39
C CYS A 209 23.22 -11.04 -2.56
N ILE A 210 22.10 -11.16 -1.86
CA ILE A 210 21.74 -12.37 -1.13
C ILE A 210 21.13 -13.38 -2.11
N VAL A 211 21.61 -14.62 -2.10
CA VAL A 211 21.14 -15.66 -3.03
C VAL A 211 20.69 -16.90 -2.26
N ASP A 212 19.51 -17.44 -2.63
CA ASP A 212 19.05 -18.75 -2.17
C ASP A 212 20.07 -19.82 -2.57
N HIS A 213 20.70 -20.44 -1.58
CA HIS A 213 21.79 -21.39 -1.76
C HIS A 213 21.32 -22.75 -2.29
N THR A 214 20.02 -23.02 -2.26
CA THR A 214 19.43 -24.25 -2.81
C THR A 214 19.26 -24.20 -4.32
N ASN A 215 19.57 -23.07 -4.96
CA ASN A 215 19.62 -23.00 -6.42
C ASN A 215 20.65 -24.01 -6.98
N PRO A 216 20.40 -24.58 -8.19
CA PRO A 216 21.34 -25.50 -8.81
C PRO A 216 22.75 -24.89 -8.96
N PRO A 217 23.82 -25.70 -8.91
CA PRO A 217 25.19 -25.20 -9.07
C PRO A 217 25.41 -24.36 -10.34
N SER A 218 24.75 -24.70 -11.46
CA SER A 218 24.83 -23.93 -12.71
C SER A 218 24.25 -22.52 -12.58
N VAL A 219 23.13 -22.37 -11.86
CA VAL A 219 22.50 -21.07 -11.55
C VAL A 219 23.41 -20.25 -10.63
N ILE A 220 23.95 -20.85 -9.57
CA ILE A 220 24.86 -20.15 -8.65
C ILE A 220 26.12 -19.68 -9.39
N HIS A 221 26.66 -20.51 -10.28
CA HIS A 221 27.82 -20.15 -11.11
C HIS A 221 27.50 -18.97 -12.02
N ALA A 222 26.39 -19.00 -12.75
CA ALA A 222 25.96 -17.91 -13.63
C ALA A 222 25.75 -16.58 -12.86
N LEU A 223 25.16 -16.64 -11.66
CA LEU A 223 24.98 -15.46 -10.81
C LEU A 223 26.31 -14.92 -10.27
N ARG A 224 27.25 -15.80 -9.90
CA ARG A 224 28.58 -15.40 -9.42
C ARG A 224 29.40 -14.74 -10.53
N GLU A 225 29.36 -15.30 -11.74
CA GLU A 225 30.01 -14.71 -12.91
C GLU A 225 29.44 -13.30 -13.19
N HIS A 226 28.11 -13.16 -13.19
CA HIS A 226 27.46 -11.87 -13.40
C HIS A 226 27.80 -10.86 -12.29
N ALA A 227 27.80 -11.28 -11.02
CA ALA A 227 28.17 -10.42 -9.90
C ALA A 227 29.60 -9.86 -10.06
N ARG A 228 30.55 -10.70 -10.50
CA ARG A 228 31.93 -10.29 -10.80
C ARG A 228 31.99 -9.22 -11.90
N GLN A 229 31.17 -9.36 -12.95
CA GLN A 229 31.10 -8.38 -14.05
C GLN A 229 30.51 -7.04 -13.58
N VAL A 230 29.52 -7.07 -12.69
CA VAL A 230 28.90 -5.87 -12.11
C VAL A 230 29.80 -5.19 -11.07
N GLY A 231 30.74 -5.92 -10.47
CA GLY A 231 31.60 -5.45 -9.38
C GLY A 231 30.88 -5.53 -8.02
N THR A 232 30.26 -6.66 -7.73
CA THR A 232 29.66 -6.97 -6.43
C THR A 232 29.84 -8.45 -6.08
N ASP A 233 29.54 -8.80 -4.83
CA ASP A 233 29.61 -10.16 -4.31
C ASP A 233 28.22 -10.76 -4.07
N ILE A 234 28.14 -12.08 -4.24
CA ILE A 234 26.99 -12.86 -3.80
C ILE A 234 27.24 -13.43 -2.40
N ILE A 235 26.21 -13.41 -1.56
CA ILE A 235 26.20 -13.99 -0.23
C ILE A 235 25.12 -15.06 -0.20
N LEU A 236 25.54 -16.30 0.05
CA LEU A 236 24.64 -17.44 0.04
C LEU A 236 23.96 -17.61 1.40
N THR A 237 22.68 -18.00 1.34
CA THR A 237 21.78 -18.07 2.51
C THR A 237 22.15 -19.10 3.56
N TRP A 238 23.02 -20.08 3.27
CA TRP A 238 23.54 -20.98 4.30
C TRP A 238 24.20 -20.21 5.47
N LYS A 239 24.73 -19.01 5.22
CA LYS A 239 25.32 -18.16 6.27
C LYS A 239 24.29 -17.68 7.30
N ALA A 240 23.00 -17.81 7.01
CA ALA A 240 21.89 -17.46 7.89
C ALA A 240 21.26 -18.68 8.57
N GLU A 241 21.68 -19.91 8.26
CA GLU A 241 21.19 -21.13 8.91
C GLU A 241 21.31 -21.12 10.44
N PRO A 242 22.33 -20.51 11.07
CA PRO A 242 22.38 -20.39 12.52
C PRO A 242 21.15 -19.70 13.14
N PHE A 243 20.43 -18.85 12.40
CA PHE A 243 19.17 -18.27 12.90
C PHE A 243 18.09 -19.33 13.10
N LEU A 244 18.10 -20.42 12.34
CA LEU A 244 17.11 -21.50 12.46
C LEU A 244 17.22 -22.26 13.78
N MET A 245 18.39 -22.26 14.43
CA MET A 245 18.55 -22.86 15.76
C MET A 245 17.68 -22.17 16.81
N THR A 246 17.30 -20.91 16.58
CA THR A 246 16.41 -20.16 17.46
C THR A 246 14.94 -20.42 17.16
N LEU A 247 14.59 -21.01 16.01
CA LEU A 247 13.21 -21.22 15.59
C LEU A 247 12.62 -22.44 16.32
N ASP A 248 11.48 -22.25 16.98
CA ASP A 248 10.73 -23.35 17.57
C ASP A 248 9.99 -24.14 16.48
N ASN A 249 10.63 -25.20 15.98
CA ASN A 249 10.08 -26.06 14.94
C ASN A 249 8.89 -26.92 15.42
N SER A 250 8.68 -27.07 16.73
CA SER A 250 7.49 -27.75 17.27
C SER A 250 6.24 -26.90 17.05
N LYS A 251 6.39 -25.58 17.14
CA LYS A 251 5.34 -24.58 16.97
C LYS A 251 5.20 -24.11 15.51
N TRP A 252 6.30 -23.85 14.83
CA TRP A 252 6.32 -23.28 13.48
C TRP A 252 6.76 -24.31 12.45
N LYS A 253 5.79 -25.07 11.92
CA LYS A 253 6.03 -26.07 10.88
C LYS A 253 6.11 -25.43 9.50
N LEU A 254 7.30 -24.94 9.15
CA LEU A 254 7.56 -24.33 7.85
C LEU A 254 7.92 -25.40 6.80
N GLU A 255 7.40 -25.23 5.59
CA GLU A 255 7.87 -26.02 4.44
C GLU A 255 9.30 -25.59 4.04
N SER A 256 10.05 -26.48 3.41
CA SER A 256 11.46 -26.24 3.04
C SER A 256 11.66 -24.94 2.26
N TYR A 257 10.79 -24.65 1.28
CA TYR A 257 10.86 -23.42 0.49
C TYR A 257 10.56 -22.16 1.34
N GLN A 258 9.73 -22.27 2.37
CA GLN A 258 9.43 -21.15 3.29
C GLN A 258 10.64 -20.84 4.16
N VAL A 259 11.36 -21.88 4.61
CA VAL A 259 12.63 -21.73 5.33
C VAL A 259 13.65 -20.99 4.44
N GLN A 260 13.78 -21.33 3.16
CA GLN A 260 14.71 -20.64 2.27
C GLN A 260 14.35 -19.16 2.05
N ASN A 261 13.04 -18.86 1.87
CA ASN A 261 12.56 -17.48 1.79
C ASN A 261 12.83 -16.71 3.09
N LEU A 262 12.67 -17.36 4.24
CA LEU A 262 12.95 -16.77 5.55
C LEU A 262 14.44 -16.45 5.72
N LEU A 263 15.34 -17.35 5.32
CA LEU A 263 16.79 -17.14 5.35
C LEU A 263 17.22 -15.99 4.43
N CYS A 264 16.63 -15.87 3.24
CA CYS A 264 16.87 -14.74 2.34
C CYS A 264 16.53 -13.40 3.02
N ALA A 265 15.36 -13.33 3.65
CA ALA A 265 14.89 -12.13 4.35
C ALA A 265 15.77 -11.81 5.58
N ALA A 266 16.07 -12.81 6.41
CA ALA A 266 16.88 -12.65 7.61
C ALA A 266 18.30 -12.18 7.28
N LEU A 267 18.94 -12.75 6.25
CA LEU A 267 20.28 -12.37 5.86
C LEU A 267 20.33 -10.97 5.24
N ALA A 268 19.35 -10.62 4.40
CA ALA A 268 19.23 -9.26 3.86
C ALA A 268 19.01 -8.22 4.98
N PHE A 269 18.17 -8.54 5.96
CA PHE A 269 17.95 -7.69 7.13
C PHE A 269 19.19 -7.55 7.99
N ARG A 270 19.91 -8.65 8.28
CA ARG A 270 21.18 -8.63 9.02
C ARG A 270 22.22 -7.76 8.34
N HIS A 271 22.29 -7.78 7.01
CA HIS A 271 23.24 -6.96 6.27
C HIS A 271 22.94 -5.46 6.40
N LEU A 272 21.65 -5.07 6.35
CA LEU A 272 21.24 -3.68 6.55
C LEU A 272 21.43 -3.20 7.99
N PHE A 273 21.22 -4.10 8.96
CA PHE A 273 21.22 -3.79 10.38
C PHE A 273 22.05 -4.81 11.19
N PRO A 274 23.40 -4.73 11.13
CA PRO A 274 24.28 -5.73 11.76
C PRO A 274 24.06 -5.92 13.26
N LEU A 275 23.65 -4.85 13.95
CA LEU A 275 23.48 -4.81 15.41
C LEU A 275 22.04 -5.06 15.87
N LYS A 276 21.06 -5.20 14.96
CA LYS A 276 19.67 -5.47 15.34
C LYS A 276 19.48 -6.95 15.60
N GLU A 277 18.83 -7.26 16.72
CA GLU A 277 18.42 -8.62 17.06
C GLU A 277 17.46 -9.17 15.99
N ILE A 278 17.63 -10.45 15.64
CA ILE A 278 16.73 -11.18 14.76
C ILE A 278 16.18 -12.34 15.57
N ASP A 279 14.90 -12.24 15.91
CA ASP A 279 14.15 -13.30 16.61
C ASP A 279 13.11 -13.87 15.65
N LEU A 280 13.37 -15.08 15.15
CA LEU A 280 12.50 -15.72 14.17
C LEU A 280 11.16 -16.14 14.79
N ASN A 281 11.09 -16.48 16.08
CA ASN A 281 9.81 -16.82 16.74
C ASN A 281 8.91 -15.60 16.84
N LYS A 282 9.46 -14.44 17.25
CA LYS A 282 8.70 -13.18 17.25
C LYS A 282 8.26 -12.82 15.84
N LEU A 283 9.11 -13.01 14.83
CA LEU A 283 8.75 -12.78 13.43
C LEU A 283 7.58 -13.66 13.02
N MET A 284 7.65 -14.97 13.25
CA MET A 284 6.56 -15.90 12.93
C MET A 284 5.27 -15.58 13.70
N ALA A 285 5.38 -15.11 14.95
CA ALA A 285 4.24 -14.65 15.74
C ALA A 285 3.57 -13.38 15.17
N THR A 286 4.30 -12.54 14.40
CA THR A 286 3.66 -11.44 13.64
C THR A 286 2.79 -11.94 12.48
N ASN A 287 2.90 -13.24 12.17
CA ASN A 287 2.24 -13.94 11.09
C ASN A 287 2.49 -13.21 9.76
N PRO A 288 3.69 -13.28 9.17
CA PRO A 288 3.97 -12.67 7.87
C PRO A 288 2.95 -13.12 6.83
N PHE A 289 2.29 -12.18 6.16
CA PHE A 289 1.08 -12.47 5.38
C PHE A 289 1.16 -11.88 3.99
N LEU A 290 0.94 -12.73 2.99
CA LEU A 290 0.79 -12.36 1.59
C LEU A 290 -0.52 -12.95 1.07
N PRO A 291 -1.52 -12.13 0.71
CA PRO A 291 -2.80 -12.60 0.20
C PRO A 291 -2.68 -13.60 -0.96
N GLY A 292 -3.50 -14.64 -0.96
CA GLY A 292 -3.53 -15.67 -2.01
C GLY A 292 -2.30 -16.57 -2.06
N ARG A 293 -1.60 -16.76 -0.93
CA ARG A 293 -0.47 -17.70 -0.77
C ARG A 293 -0.71 -18.56 0.47
N MET A 294 -1.10 -19.82 0.25
CA MET A 294 -1.55 -20.75 1.28
C MET A 294 -2.49 -20.07 2.30
N GLU A 295 -3.46 -19.30 1.80
CA GLU A 295 -4.41 -18.53 2.61
C GLU A 295 -5.64 -19.39 2.91
N THR A 296 -5.95 -19.55 4.19
CA THR A 296 -7.22 -20.14 4.63
C THR A 296 -8.33 -19.09 4.57
N VAL A 297 -9.40 -19.39 3.83
CA VAL A 297 -10.54 -18.49 3.62
C VAL A 297 -11.81 -19.14 4.15
N GLN A 298 -12.63 -18.37 4.86
CA GLN A 298 -13.95 -18.82 5.33
C GLN A 298 -15.00 -18.44 4.29
N ILE A 299 -15.84 -19.39 3.92
CA ILE A 299 -16.93 -19.18 2.97
C ILE A 299 -18.25 -19.57 3.63
N TYR A 300 -19.28 -18.78 3.32
CA TYR A 300 -20.64 -18.87 3.86
C TYR A 300 -21.64 -18.96 2.69
N PRO A 301 -22.88 -19.39 2.94
CA PRO A 301 -23.94 -19.32 1.93
C PRO A 301 -24.06 -17.89 1.37
N PRO A 302 -24.25 -17.72 0.04
CA PRO A 302 -24.45 -18.78 -0.95
C PRO A 302 -23.17 -19.43 -1.51
N ALA A 303 -21.98 -18.85 -1.27
CA ALA A 303 -20.73 -19.33 -1.86
C ALA A 303 -20.32 -20.75 -1.43
N SER A 304 -20.65 -21.16 -0.21
CA SER A 304 -20.38 -22.50 0.30
C SER A 304 -21.50 -23.51 0.04
N GLY A 305 -22.58 -23.11 -0.63
CA GLY A 305 -23.81 -23.87 -0.70
C GLY A 305 -24.65 -23.66 0.56
N LEU A 306 -24.89 -24.73 1.33
CA LEU A 306 -25.80 -24.72 2.47
C LEU A 306 -25.13 -24.36 3.81
N GLU A 307 -23.88 -24.78 4.03
CA GLU A 307 -23.21 -24.66 5.32
C GLU A 307 -21.88 -23.89 5.22
N PRO A 308 -21.50 -23.09 6.23
CA PRO A 308 -20.20 -22.41 6.25
C PRO A 308 -19.04 -23.41 6.28
N ARG A 309 -17.93 -23.08 5.61
CA ARG A 309 -16.72 -23.92 5.64
C ARG A 309 -15.43 -23.12 5.40
N SER A 310 -14.32 -23.78 5.73
CA SER A 310 -12.98 -23.30 5.43
C SER A 310 -12.45 -23.91 4.15
N ILE A 311 -11.78 -23.11 3.32
CA ILE A 311 -11.09 -23.56 2.10
C ILE A 311 -9.63 -23.08 2.08
N LEU A 312 -8.77 -23.81 1.37
CA LEU A 312 -7.39 -23.35 1.11
C LEU A 312 -7.34 -22.62 -0.23
N VAL A 313 -6.59 -21.53 -0.28
CA VAL A 313 -6.45 -20.70 -1.47
C VAL A 313 -4.98 -20.41 -1.76
N ASP A 314 -4.51 -20.74 -2.96
CA ASP A 314 -3.12 -20.50 -3.37
C ASP A 314 -2.98 -20.13 -4.85
N GLY A 315 -2.22 -19.09 -5.15
CA GLY A 315 -2.01 -18.60 -6.51
C GLY A 315 -0.97 -19.36 -7.35
N ALA A 316 -0.59 -20.58 -6.98
CA ALA A 316 0.35 -21.41 -7.73
C ALA A 316 -0.10 -21.61 -9.18
N HIS A 317 0.80 -21.29 -10.13
CA HIS A 317 0.50 -21.28 -11.57
C HIS A 317 1.70 -21.68 -12.44
N ASN A 318 2.77 -22.15 -11.81
CA ASN A 318 3.99 -22.68 -12.43
C ASN A 318 4.44 -23.93 -11.65
N MET A 319 5.29 -24.77 -12.24
CA MET A 319 5.58 -26.10 -11.67
C MET A 319 6.17 -26.02 -10.24
N LEU A 320 7.07 -25.07 -9.99
CA LEU A 320 7.64 -24.87 -8.64
C LEU A 320 6.58 -24.52 -7.59
N GLY A 321 5.60 -23.68 -7.94
CA GLY A 321 4.52 -23.32 -7.03
C GLY A 321 3.58 -24.50 -6.77
N ILE A 322 3.31 -25.26 -7.84
CA ILE A 322 2.46 -26.45 -7.79
C ILE A 322 3.10 -27.55 -6.93
N GLU A 323 4.41 -27.78 -7.05
CA GLU A 323 5.15 -28.70 -6.18
C GLU A 323 5.04 -28.31 -4.69
N GLY A 324 5.18 -27.01 -4.39
CA GLY A 324 4.99 -26.49 -3.03
C GLY A 324 3.57 -26.70 -2.51
N LEU A 325 2.56 -26.48 -3.36
CA LEU A 325 1.15 -26.70 -3.01
C LEU A 325 0.83 -28.17 -2.80
N VAL A 326 1.29 -29.05 -3.69
CA VAL A 326 1.11 -30.52 -3.57
C VAL A 326 1.74 -31.03 -2.29
N SER A 327 2.98 -30.64 -1.99
CA SER A 327 3.65 -31.02 -0.74
C SER A 327 2.83 -30.62 0.49
N HIS A 328 2.24 -29.42 0.48
CA HIS A 328 1.42 -28.95 1.59
C HIS A 328 0.09 -29.74 1.70
N VAL A 329 -0.63 -29.90 0.58
CA VAL A 329 -1.91 -30.62 0.56
C VAL A 329 -1.73 -32.08 0.96
N ASP A 330 -0.69 -32.75 0.44
CA ASP A 330 -0.43 -34.16 0.75
C ASP A 330 -0.02 -34.38 2.22
N LYS A 331 0.71 -33.45 2.83
CA LYS A 331 1.13 -33.57 4.24
C LYS A 331 0.04 -33.20 5.25
N HIS A 332 -0.79 -32.21 4.93
CA HIS A 332 -1.64 -31.56 5.93
C HIS A 332 -3.14 -31.66 5.68
N MET A 333 -3.58 -31.96 4.46
CA MET A 333 -5.00 -31.93 4.09
C MET A 333 -5.53 -33.27 3.58
N ARG A 334 -4.72 -34.00 2.84
CA ARG A 334 -5.13 -35.25 2.21
C ARG A 334 -5.25 -36.37 3.26
N LYS A 335 -6.38 -37.09 3.23
CA LYS A 335 -6.59 -38.32 4.01
C LYS A 335 -6.79 -39.51 3.07
N PRO A 336 -6.46 -40.76 3.47
CA PRO A 336 -6.56 -41.93 2.59
C PRO A 336 -7.98 -42.19 2.05
N ASP A 337 -9.00 -41.81 2.79
CA ASP A 337 -10.42 -42.09 2.58
C ASP A 337 -11.22 -40.87 2.09
N GLN A 338 -10.59 -39.70 1.94
CA GLN A 338 -11.27 -38.47 1.53
C GLN A 338 -10.64 -37.83 0.30
N PRO A 339 -11.41 -37.56 -0.77
CA PRO A 339 -10.89 -36.93 -1.97
C PRO A 339 -10.61 -35.44 -1.73
N VAL A 340 -9.58 -34.91 -2.38
CA VAL A 340 -9.38 -33.46 -2.44
C VAL A 340 -10.22 -32.91 -3.58
N THR A 341 -10.95 -31.83 -3.32
CA THR A 341 -11.74 -31.15 -4.35
C THR A 341 -11.05 -29.86 -4.78
N TRP A 342 -10.63 -29.84 -6.05
CA TRP A 342 -9.87 -28.74 -6.64
C TRP A 342 -10.79 -27.82 -7.43
N VAL A 343 -10.76 -26.52 -7.16
CA VAL A 343 -11.31 -25.49 -8.05
C VAL A 343 -10.14 -24.73 -8.66
N MET A 344 -9.91 -24.94 -9.95
CA MET A 344 -8.72 -24.48 -10.64
C MET A 344 -9.08 -23.57 -11.81
N GLY A 345 -8.33 -22.50 -11.98
CA GLY A 345 -8.40 -21.68 -13.18
C GLY A 345 -7.03 -21.12 -13.47
N MET A 346 -6.63 -21.11 -14.74
CA MET A 346 -5.27 -20.73 -15.14
C MET A 346 -5.31 -19.71 -16.26
N SER A 347 -4.27 -18.89 -16.39
CA SER A 347 -4.12 -18.02 -17.55
C SER A 347 -3.64 -18.81 -18.77
N SER A 348 -4.22 -18.56 -19.94
CA SER A 348 -3.82 -19.13 -21.21
C SER A 348 -2.35 -18.85 -21.53
N SER A 349 -1.65 -19.83 -22.10
CA SER A 349 -0.23 -19.73 -22.45
C SER A 349 0.16 -20.81 -23.46
N LYS A 350 1.06 -20.47 -24.39
CA LYS A 350 1.61 -21.43 -25.36
C LYS A 350 2.68 -22.36 -24.77
N HIS A 351 3.30 -21.96 -23.67
CA HIS A 351 4.48 -22.64 -23.12
C HIS A 351 4.24 -23.28 -21.76
N LYS A 352 3.13 -22.96 -21.09
CA LYS A 352 2.82 -23.58 -19.80
C LYS A 352 2.40 -25.04 -20.00
N PRO A 353 2.99 -25.99 -19.25
CA PRO A 353 2.63 -27.39 -19.33
C PRO A 353 1.34 -27.65 -18.54
N PHE A 354 0.19 -27.20 -19.04
CA PHE A 354 -1.10 -27.32 -18.35
C PHE A 354 -1.42 -28.76 -17.93
N HIS A 355 -1.21 -29.73 -18.84
CA HIS A 355 -1.44 -31.14 -18.58
C HIS A 355 -0.62 -31.63 -17.37
N ARG A 356 0.70 -31.37 -17.36
CA ARG A 356 1.57 -31.75 -16.24
C ARG A 356 1.17 -31.09 -14.93
N ILE A 357 0.66 -29.87 -14.96
CA ILE A 357 0.22 -29.16 -13.75
C ILE A 357 -1.01 -29.85 -13.16
N ILE A 358 -1.98 -30.22 -14.00
CA ILE A 358 -3.18 -30.94 -13.56
C ILE A 358 -2.80 -32.34 -13.07
N GLU A 359 -2.01 -33.12 -13.83
CA GLU A 359 -1.50 -34.45 -13.45
C GLU A 359 -0.74 -34.44 -12.12
N LYS A 360 -0.02 -33.34 -11.83
CA LYS A 360 0.75 -33.22 -10.59
C LYS A 360 -0.16 -32.96 -9.37
N LEU A 361 -1.29 -32.27 -9.55
CA LEU A 361 -2.21 -31.92 -8.47
C LEU A 361 -3.28 -32.98 -8.22
N VAL A 362 -3.94 -33.41 -9.30
CA VAL A 362 -5.16 -34.21 -9.26
C VAL A 362 -4.78 -35.69 -9.22
N LYS A 363 -5.24 -36.40 -8.17
CA LYS A 363 -5.11 -37.85 -8.07
C LYS A 363 -6.39 -38.54 -8.58
N PRO A 364 -6.38 -39.84 -8.93
CA PRO A 364 -7.54 -40.52 -9.52
C PRO A 364 -8.84 -40.44 -8.70
N HIS A 365 -8.71 -40.31 -7.38
CA HIS A 365 -9.84 -40.21 -6.46
C HIS A 365 -10.31 -38.77 -6.22
N ASP A 366 -9.57 -37.75 -6.65
CA ASP A 366 -9.90 -36.35 -6.41
C ASP A 366 -11.07 -35.86 -7.27
N ASN A 367 -11.63 -34.72 -6.92
CA ASN A 367 -12.61 -33.99 -7.73
C ASN A 367 -11.97 -32.75 -8.35
N LEU A 368 -12.39 -32.37 -9.55
CA LEU A 368 -11.86 -31.20 -10.26
C LEU A 368 -12.98 -30.36 -10.86
N ALA A 369 -13.00 -29.08 -10.52
CA ALA A 369 -13.65 -28.04 -11.29
C ALA A 369 -12.60 -27.16 -11.95
N PHE A 370 -12.50 -27.22 -13.27
CA PHE A 370 -11.69 -26.27 -14.02
C PHE A 370 -12.59 -25.14 -14.52
N VAL A 371 -12.27 -23.90 -14.16
CA VAL A 371 -13.09 -22.70 -14.38
C VAL A 371 -12.28 -21.60 -15.03
N GLU A 372 -13.01 -20.65 -15.62
CA GLU A 372 -12.47 -19.44 -16.20
C GLU A 372 -12.64 -18.28 -15.21
N PHE A 373 -11.68 -17.36 -15.19
CA PHE A 373 -11.81 -16.10 -14.46
C PHE A 373 -12.11 -14.98 -15.45
N THR A 374 -12.77 -13.93 -14.97
CA THR A 374 -13.02 -12.74 -15.79
C THR A 374 -11.77 -11.87 -15.89
N PRO A 375 -11.15 -11.72 -17.09
CA PRO A 375 -9.95 -10.92 -17.24
C PRO A 375 -10.28 -9.42 -17.16
N GLY A 376 -9.51 -8.66 -16.39
CA GLY A 376 -9.50 -7.21 -16.45
C GLY A 376 -8.77 -6.68 -17.70
N ALA A 377 -8.77 -5.36 -17.89
CA ALA A 377 -8.26 -4.71 -19.10
C ALA A 377 -6.80 -5.05 -19.49
N ASN A 378 -5.95 -5.44 -18.53
CA ASN A 378 -4.55 -5.81 -18.77
C ASN A 378 -4.22 -7.22 -18.23
N ASP A 379 -5.23 -8.00 -17.87
CA ASP A 379 -5.02 -9.36 -17.38
C ASP A 379 -4.91 -10.33 -18.57
N PRO A 380 -4.15 -11.44 -18.43
CA PRO A 380 -4.12 -12.47 -19.46
C PRO A 380 -5.49 -13.16 -19.55
N GLN A 381 -5.81 -13.66 -20.74
CA GLN A 381 -7.01 -14.46 -20.95
C GLN A 381 -6.97 -15.75 -20.12
N PRO A 382 -8.11 -16.23 -19.59
CA PRO A 382 -8.16 -17.54 -18.95
C PRO A 382 -7.92 -18.66 -19.98
N ALA A 383 -7.39 -19.78 -19.52
CA ALA A 383 -7.36 -21.02 -20.28
C ALA A 383 -8.80 -21.57 -20.36
N PRO A 384 -9.25 -22.06 -21.54
CA PRO A 384 -10.61 -22.58 -21.69
C PRO A 384 -10.92 -23.70 -20.69
N ALA A 385 -12.09 -23.65 -20.07
CA ALA A 385 -12.47 -24.59 -19.02
C ALA A 385 -12.58 -26.04 -19.52
N ASN A 386 -13.10 -26.22 -20.74
CA ASN A 386 -13.23 -27.54 -21.36
C ASN A 386 -11.89 -28.26 -21.50
N TYR A 387 -10.82 -27.54 -21.84
CA TYR A 387 -9.48 -28.13 -21.95
C TYR A 387 -9.02 -28.75 -20.62
N GLY A 388 -9.22 -28.05 -19.51
CA GLY A 388 -8.89 -28.56 -18.19
C GLY A 388 -9.81 -29.68 -17.72
N ALA A 389 -11.11 -29.57 -18.01
CA ALA A 389 -12.11 -30.59 -17.69
C ALA A 389 -11.84 -31.91 -18.43
N ASP A 390 -11.59 -31.85 -19.74
CA ASP A 390 -11.36 -33.05 -20.57
C ASP A 390 -10.08 -33.78 -20.16
N HIS A 391 -9.02 -33.04 -19.83
CA HIS A 391 -7.82 -33.66 -19.28
C HIS A 391 -8.04 -34.20 -17.86
N GLY A 392 -8.83 -33.52 -17.03
CA GLY A 392 -9.26 -34.02 -15.72
C GLY A 392 -9.94 -35.39 -15.82
N LYS A 393 -10.84 -35.57 -16.80
CA LYS A 393 -11.54 -36.85 -17.05
C LYS A 393 -10.59 -38.01 -17.39
N THR A 394 -9.41 -37.73 -17.93
CA THR A 394 -8.41 -38.79 -18.20
C THR A 394 -7.66 -39.25 -16.95
N ILE A 395 -7.74 -38.50 -15.85
CA ILE A 395 -7.02 -38.76 -14.59
C ILE A 395 -7.95 -39.37 -13.55
N VAL A 396 -9.15 -38.82 -13.39
CA VAL A 396 -10.13 -39.28 -12.39
C VAL A 396 -10.78 -40.60 -12.77
N LYS A 397 -11.33 -41.33 -11.79
CA LYS A 397 -11.96 -42.64 -12.03
C LYS A 397 -13.32 -42.56 -12.73
N THR A 398 -14.10 -41.52 -12.44
CA THR A 398 -15.49 -41.38 -12.90
C THR A 398 -15.74 -39.96 -13.43
N PRO A 399 -16.49 -39.80 -14.55
CA PRO A 399 -16.74 -38.48 -15.13
C PRO A 399 -17.41 -37.48 -14.18
N GLU A 400 -18.17 -37.96 -13.19
CA GLU A 400 -18.90 -37.16 -12.19
C GLU A 400 -17.98 -36.47 -11.18
N GLN A 401 -16.69 -36.85 -11.13
CA GLN A 401 -15.65 -36.17 -10.36
C GLN A 401 -15.19 -34.88 -11.05
N VAL A 402 -15.58 -34.64 -12.30
CA VAL A 402 -15.25 -33.42 -13.04
C VAL A 402 -16.50 -32.56 -13.19
N TYR A 403 -16.40 -31.29 -12.80
CA TYR A 403 -17.48 -30.32 -12.96
C TYR A 403 -17.68 -29.98 -14.44
N ASN A 404 -18.91 -30.10 -14.92
CA ASN A 404 -19.32 -29.80 -16.30
C ASN A 404 -20.37 -28.67 -16.39
N GLY A 405 -20.53 -27.87 -15.33
CA GLY A 405 -21.47 -26.75 -15.31
C GLY A 405 -20.90 -25.46 -15.91
N GLU A 406 -21.58 -24.34 -15.65
CA GLU A 406 -21.11 -23.02 -16.06
C GLU A 406 -19.72 -22.73 -15.49
N PRO A 407 -18.71 -22.35 -16.32
CA PRO A 407 -17.29 -22.36 -15.96
C PRO A 407 -16.87 -21.14 -15.13
N THR A 408 -17.66 -20.77 -14.13
CA THR A 408 -17.37 -19.65 -13.22
C THR A 408 -17.14 -20.16 -11.80
N ILE A 409 -16.29 -19.46 -11.05
CA ILE A 409 -16.04 -19.82 -9.65
C ILE A 409 -17.30 -19.72 -8.78
N ALA A 410 -18.20 -18.79 -9.09
CA ALA A 410 -19.47 -18.64 -8.39
C ALA A 410 -20.36 -19.88 -8.46
N LYS A 411 -20.30 -20.63 -9.57
CA LYS A 411 -21.11 -21.84 -9.80
C LYS A 411 -20.37 -23.12 -9.41
N ALA A 412 -19.07 -23.17 -9.68
CA ALA A 412 -18.25 -24.33 -9.34
C ALA A 412 -17.99 -24.48 -7.84
N LEU A 413 -17.92 -23.38 -7.08
CA LEU A 413 -17.59 -23.44 -5.66
C LEU A 413 -18.68 -24.16 -4.82
N PRO A 414 -19.99 -23.89 -4.96
CA PRO A 414 -21.02 -24.67 -4.30
C PRO A 414 -20.96 -26.17 -4.63
N TRP A 415 -20.78 -26.53 -5.91
CA TRP A 415 -20.57 -27.92 -6.33
C TRP A 415 -19.35 -28.55 -5.66
N ALA A 416 -18.24 -27.82 -5.60
CA ALA A 416 -17.02 -28.29 -4.95
C ALA A 416 -17.24 -28.52 -3.45
N CYS A 417 -18.02 -27.66 -2.80
CA CYS A 417 -18.38 -27.80 -1.40
C CYS A 417 -19.26 -29.02 -1.16
N GLU A 418 -20.24 -29.27 -2.03
CA GLU A 418 -21.12 -30.44 -1.97
C GLU A 418 -20.31 -31.74 -2.17
N LYS A 419 -19.46 -31.81 -3.19
CA LYS A 419 -18.60 -32.98 -3.48
C LYS A 419 -17.60 -33.30 -2.39
N ALA A 420 -17.07 -32.28 -1.72
CA ALA A 420 -16.18 -32.46 -0.60
C ALA A 420 -16.92 -32.93 0.68
N GLY A 421 -18.24 -32.79 0.74
CA GLY A 421 -19.01 -33.05 1.95
C GLY A 421 -18.59 -32.14 3.11
N GLN A 422 -18.91 -32.56 4.34
CA GLN A 422 -18.69 -31.78 5.56
C GLN A 422 -17.20 -31.58 5.90
N ASP A 423 -16.39 -32.63 5.75
CA ASP A 423 -14.99 -32.65 6.20
C ASP A 423 -13.94 -32.72 5.09
N GLY A 424 -14.35 -32.94 3.83
CA GLY A 424 -13.41 -33.10 2.74
C GLY A 424 -12.70 -31.78 2.39
N PRO A 425 -11.42 -31.79 1.98
CA PRO A 425 -10.69 -30.57 1.68
C PRO A 425 -11.10 -29.95 0.33
N VAL A 426 -11.29 -28.62 0.31
CA VAL A 426 -11.50 -27.83 -0.91
C VAL A 426 -10.33 -26.86 -1.10
N VAL A 427 -9.74 -26.86 -2.29
CA VAL A 427 -8.58 -26.03 -2.64
C VAL A 427 -8.86 -25.21 -3.89
N VAL A 428 -8.73 -23.89 -3.81
CA VAL A 428 -8.84 -22.97 -4.95
C VAL A 428 -7.44 -22.56 -5.41
N THR A 429 -7.09 -22.83 -6.68
CA THR A 429 -5.72 -22.62 -7.18
C THR A 429 -5.62 -22.31 -8.67
N GLY A 430 -4.40 -22.17 -9.20
CA GLY A 430 -4.09 -22.04 -10.62
C GLY A 430 -3.84 -20.60 -11.09
N SER A 431 -4.42 -19.60 -10.40
CA SER A 431 -4.32 -18.20 -10.80
C SER A 431 -4.70 -17.24 -9.67
N LEU A 432 -3.90 -16.19 -9.48
CA LEU A 432 -4.28 -15.05 -8.64
C LEU A 432 -5.52 -14.30 -9.15
N TYR A 433 -5.79 -14.32 -10.46
CA TYR A 433 -6.97 -13.66 -11.03
C TYR A 433 -8.26 -14.38 -10.64
N LEU A 434 -8.23 -15.71 -10.60
CA LEU A 434 -9.35 -16.51 -10.09
C LEU A 434 -9.61 -16.21 -8.61
N ILE A 435 -8.55 -16.11 -7.81
CA ILE A 435 -8.68 -15.80 -6.38
C ILE A 435 -9.21 -14.37 -6.17
N ARG A 436 -8.84 -13.42 -7.04
CA ARG A 436 -9.39 -12.06 -6.99
C ARG A 436 -10.90 -12.09 -7.17
N GLU A 437 -11.39 -12.91 -8.10
CA GLU A 437 -12.82 -13.10 -8.34
C GLU A 437 -13.50 -13.79 -7.14
N LEU A 438 -12.89 -14.83 -6.58
CA LEU A 438 -13.35 -15.47 -5.33
C LEU A 438 -13.57 -14.43 -4.22
N PHE A 439 -12.62 -13.51 -4.01
CA PHE A 439 -12.72 -12.49 -2.96
C PHE A 439 -13.83 -11.46 -3.18
N GLY A 440 -14.37 -11.37 -4.41
CA GLY A 440 -15.51 -10.53 -4.74
C GLY A 440 -16.87 -11.21 -4.56
N LEU A 441 -16.91 -12.53 -4.30
CA LEU A 441 -18.17 -13.26 -4.14
C LEU A 441 -18.84 -12.96 -2.80
N GLU A 442 -20.17 -12.95 -2.81
CA GLU A 442 -20.98 -12.91 -1.59
C GLU A 442 -20.72 -14.15 -0.73
N GLY A 443 -20.69 -13.98 0.59
CA GLY A 443 -20.42 -15.07 1.53
C GLY A 443 -18.93 -15.41 1.69
N VAL A 444 -18.01 -14.80 0.94
CA VAL A 444 -16.57 -15.02 1.13
C VAL A 444 -16.01 -14.05 2.17
N ARG A 445 -15.43 -14.60 3.24
CA ARG A 445 -14.80 -13.84 4.33
C ARG A 445 -13.35 -14.26 4.52
N ARG A 446 -12.45 -13.30 4.32
CA ARG A 446 -11.03 -13.48 4.56
C ARG A 446 -10.74 -13.37 6.05
N ALA A 447 -10.04 -14.35 6.61
CA ALA A 447 -9.64 -14.34 8.02
C ALA A 447 -8.74 -13.14 8.35
N ARG A 448 -8.03 -12.61 7.35
CA ARG A 448 -7.13 -11.46 7.52
C ARG A 448 -7.20 -10.48 6.36
N GLN A 449 -7.32 -9.20 6.70
CA GLN A 449 -7.15 -8.10 5.78
C GLN A 449 -6.22 -7.06 6.40
N LEU A 450 -5.22 -6.61 5.64
CA LEU A 450 -4.39 -5.49 6.08
C LEU A 450 -5.26 -4.23 6.11
N GLY A 451 -5.10 -3.43 7.17
CA GLY A 451 -5.79 -2.16 7.27
C GLY A 451 -5.25 -1.15 6.24
N THR A 452 -6.05 -0.14 5.94
CA THR A 452 -5.66 0.96 5.04
C THR A 452 -5.15 2.15 5.86
N ARG A 453 -4.11 2.82 5.36
CA ARG A 453 -3.60 4.09 5.91
C ARG A 453 -4.72 5.13 5.94
N ARG A 454 -4.85 5.81 7.08
CA ARG A 454 -5.77 6.94 7.21
C ARG A 454 -5.33 8.10 6.33
N PRO A 455 -6.28 8.95 5.89
CA PRO A 455 -5.97 10.13 5.11
C PRO A 455 -4.92 11.03 5.77
N GLY A 456 -3.94 11.49 4.98
CA GLY A 456 -2.81 12.29 5.42
C GLY A 456 -2.85 13.75 4.94
N ARG A 457 -1.76 14.48 5.21
CA ARG A 457 -1.57 15.89 4.81
C ARG A 457 -1.69 16.08 3.29
N ALA A 458 -1.16 15.16 2.49
CA ALA A 458 -1.21 15.25 1.03
C ALA A 458 -2.66 15.28 0.51
N GLN A 459 -3.56 14.53 1.14
CA GLN A 459 -4.97 14.48 0.77
C GLN A 459 -5.76 15.67 1.33
N LEU A 460 -5.32 16.27 2.44
CA LEU A 460 -5.99 17.45 3.02
C LEU A 460 -6.08 18.59 2.00
N TYR A 461 -4.99 18.89 1.30
CA TYR A 461 -4.98 19.94 0.28
C TYR A 461 -5.93 19.62 -0.89
N ARG A 462 -5.96 18.36 -1.33
CA ARG A 462 -6.88 17.91 -2.38
C ARG A 462 -8.34 18.06 -1.95
N TYR A 463 -8.71 17.66 -0.73
CA TYR A 463 -10.07 17.84 -0.25
C TYR A 463 -10.46 19.31 -0.09
N VAL A 464 -9.53 20.19 0.29
CA VAL A 464 -9.78 21.64 0.29
C VAL A 464 -10.11 22.14 -1.11
N LYS A 465 -9.35 21.74 -2.14
CA LYS A 465 -9.64 22.10 -3.53
C LYS A 465 -10.98 21.55 -4.02
N LEU A 466 -11.22 20.25 -3.80
CA LEU A 466 -12.49 19.63 -4.20
C LEU A 466 -13.69 20.31 -3.54
N ALA A 467 -13.58 20.71 -2.27
CA ALA A 467 -14.63 21.43 -1.56
C ALA A 467 -14.86 22.87 -2.06
N GLN A 468 -13.89 23.47 -2.76
CA GLN A 468 -14.04 24.76 -3.42
C GLN A 468 -14.71 24.63 -4.79
N GLU A 469 -14.46 23.52 -5.49
CA GLU A 469 -15.00 23.25 -6.83
C GLU A 469 -16.41 22.65 -6.78
N ARG A 470 -16.69 21.78 -5.80
CA ARG A 470 -18.00 21.12 -5.64
C ARG A 470 -18.26 20.68 -4.20
N ASN A 471 -19.49 20.29 -3.92
CA ASN A 471 -19.81 19.61 -2.67
C ASN A 471 -19.08 18.25 -2.60
N LEU A 472 -18.51 17.95 -1.43
CA LEU A 472 -17.86 16.68 -1.16
C LEU A 472 -18.89 15.55 -0.98
N THR A 473 -18.58 14.35 -1.46
CA THR A 473 -19.37 13.16 -1.15
C THR A 473 -19.29 12.84 0.35
N LYS A 474 -20.21 12.00 0.87
CA LYS A 474 -20.19 11.59 2.28
C LYS A 474 -18.83 10.99 2.70
N ASP A 475 -18.25 10.15 1.84
CA ASP A 475 -16.93 9.54 2.09
C ASP A 475 -15.79 10.56 2.01
N GLU A 476 -15.83 11.50 1.07
CA GLU A 476 -14.85 12.58 0.99
C GLU A 476 -14.91 13.51 2.21
N ALA A 477 -16.11 13.86 2.66
CA ALA A 477 -16.28 14.67 3.86
C ALA A 477 -15.75 13.95 5.12
N ARG A 478 -16.00 12.63 5.24
CA ARG A 478 -15.46 11.79 6.32
C ARG A 478 -13.94 11.79 6.29
N GLU A 479 -13.34 11.51 5.14
CA GLU A 479 -11.89 11.48 4.99
C GLU A 479 -11.24 12.86 5.16
N PHE A 480 -11.88 13.93 4.71
CA PHE A 480 -11.42 15.29 4.91
C PHE A 480 -11.36 15.64 6.41
N LYS A 481 -12.39 15.28 7.18
CA LYS A 481 -12.39 15.44 8.64
C LYS A 481 -11.26 14.64 9.30
N GLN A 482 -11.02 13.41 8.84
CA GLN A 482 -9.92 12.57 9.33
C GLN A 482 -8.55 13.17 9.00
N ALA A 483 -8.33 13.58 7.76
CA ALA A 483 -7.10 14.23 7.31
C ALA A 483 -6.81 15.50 8.11
N ARG A 484 -7.83 16.33 8.35
CA ARG A 484 -7.71 17.57 9.13
C ARG A 484 -7.36 17.29 10.59
N ARG A 485 -8.00 16.29 11.20
CA ARG A 485 -7.67 15.85 12.56
C ARG A 485 -6.23 15.35 12.64
N HIS A 486 -5.83 14.49 11.72
CA HIS A 486 -4.48 13.94 11.68
C HIS A 486 -3.43 15.04 11.51
N PHE A 487 -3.70 16.03 10.67
CA PHE A 487 -2.83 17.20 10.48
C PHE A 487 -2.67 18.05 11.76
N HIS A 488 -3.74 18.27 12.51
CA HIS A 488 -3.69 19.01 13.77
C HIS A 488 -3.05 18.24 14.93
N LEU A 489 -3.15 16.91 14.91
CA LEU A 489 -2.51 16.03 15.89
C LEU A 489 -1.10 15.61 15.48
N SER A 490 -0.58 16.12 14.37
CA SER A 490 0.75 15.76 13.88
C SER A 490 1.82 16.19 14.90
N PRO A 491 2.78 15.30 15.25
CA PRO A 491 3.95 15.64 16.07
C PRO A 491 4.73 16.85 15.55
N LEU A 492 4.71 17.10 14.24
CA LEU A 492 5.40 18.24 13.60
C LEU A 492 4.75 19.60 13.88
N ARG A 493 3.54 19.63 14.45
CA ARG A 493 2.73 20.86 14.62
C ARG A 493 2.19 21.03 16.01
N ASN A 494 1.88 19.92 16.67
CA ASN A 494 1.20 19.96 17.95
C ASN A 494 2.22 19.95 19.08
N LYS A 495 2.21 21.01 19.91
CA LYS A 495 3.12 21.14 21.05
C LYS A 495 3.08 19.95 22.00
N VAL A 496 1.90 19.33 22.14
CA VAL A 496 1.70 18.13 22.96
C VAL A 496 2.52 16.95 22.45
N PHE A 497 2.70 16.83 21.14
CA PHE A 497 3.34 15.66 20.51
C PHE A 497 4.73 15.97 19.94
N LEU A 498 5.27 17.18 20.14
CA LEU A 498 6.58 17.60 19.59
C LEU A 498 7.68 16.60 19.96
N ASN A 499 7.76 16.25 21.24
CA ASN A 499 8.85 15.42 21.78
C ASN A 499 8.67 13.93 21.46
N VAL A 500 7.49 13.50 21.00
CA VAL A 500 7.22 12.09 20.67
C VAL A 500 8.08 11.61 19.52
N ARG A 501 8.46 12.52 18.62
CA ARG A 501 9.34 12.20 17.48
C ARG A 501 10.71 11.70 17.94
N ASP A 502 11.21 12.23 19.04
CA ASP A 502 12.55 11.94 19.56
C ASP A 502 12.50 10.89 20.68
N GLY A 503 11.42 10.11 20.75
CA GLY A 503 11.22 9.07 21.77
C GLY A 503 10.67 9.57 23.11
N GLY A 504 10.35 10.86 23.23
CA GLY A 504 9.77 11.45 24.43
C GLY A 504 8.27 11.16 24.61
N SER A 505 7.75 11.42 25.81
CA SER A 505 6.31 11.30 26.09
C SER A 505 5.54 12.56 25.63
N PRO A 506 4.24 12.44 25.29
CA PRO A 506 3.41 13.61 25.03
C PRO A 506 3.40 14.56 26.22
N GLN A 507 3.62 15.85 25.99
CA GLN A 507 3.55 16.87 27.03
C GLN A 507 2.12 17.40 27.13
N SER A 508 1.53 17.31 28.32
CA SER A 508 0.27 18.00 28.59
C SER A 508 0.45 19.50 28.32
N PRO A 509 -0.52 20.16 27.66
CA PRO A 509 -0.45 21.61 27.50
C PRO A 509 -0.34 22.28 28.87
N GLU A 510 0.46 23.33 28.99
CA GLU A 510 0.46 24.16 30.19
C GLU A 510 -0.92 24.81 30.35
N VAL A 511 -1.62 24.39 31.41
CA VAL A 511 -2.92 24.93 31.79
C VAL A 511 -2.66 25.90 32.93
N SER A 512 -3.15 27.14 32.86
CA SER A 512 -3.00 28.10 33.96
C SER A 512 -3.57 27.53 35.25
N ALA A 513 -3.02 27.92 36.41
CA ALA A 513 -3.52 27.47 37.71
C ALA A 513 -5.04 27.71 37.85
N GLU A 514 -5.50 28.88 37.40
CA GLU A 514 -6.92 29.24 37.35
C GLU A 514 -7.74 28.30 36.47
N THR A 515 -7.26 27.99 35.25
CA THR A 515 -7.98 27.07 34.34
C THR A 515 -8.01 25.65 34.91
N SER A 516 -6.93 25.21 35.56
CA SER A 516 -6.83 23.90 36.20
C SER A 516 -7.80 23.78 37.38
N GLU A 517 -7.91 24.83 38.19
CA GLU A 517 -8.87 24.92 39.28
C GLU A 517 -10.32 24.86 38.76
N GLN A 518 -10.65 25.64 37.72
CA GLN A 518 -11.98 25.57 37.11
C GLN A 518 -12.27 24.20 36.50
N GLN A 519 -11.27 23.53 35.90
CA GLN A 519 -11.43 22.17 35.38
C GLN A 519 -11.69 21.15 36.50
N ARG A 520 -10.98 21.26 37.62
CA ARG A 520 -11.22 20.44 38.82
C ARG A 520 -12.63 20.68 39.38
N LYS A 521 -13.03 21.94 39.52
CA LYS A 521 -14.37 22.32 39.98
C LYS A 521 -15.46 21.78 39.05
N ALA A 522 -15.28 21.92 37.74
CA ALA A 522 -16.19 21.36 36.74
C ALA A 522 -16.26 19.83 36.83
N ALA A 523 -15.12 19.13 36.90
CA ALA A 523 -15.07 17.68 36.99
C ALA A 523 -15.75 17.16 38.26
N TYR A 524 -15.50 17.80 39.41
CA TYR A 524 -16.14 17.48 40.68
C TYR A 524 -17.67 17.61 40.59
N HIS A 525 -18.17 18.77 40.18
CA HIS A 525 -19.61 19.01 40.13
C HIS A 525 -20.31 18.15 39.07
N LYS A 526 -19.67 17.85 37.94
CA LYS A 526 -20.19 16.90 36.97
C LYS A 526 -20.33 15.49 37.57
N LYS A 527 -19.31 15.03 38.28
CA LYS A 527 -19.34 13.72 38.94
C LYS A 527 -20.44 13.64 40.00
N GLN A 528 -20.61 14.71 40.79
CA GLN A 528 -21.70 14.80 41.77
C GLN A 528 -23.07 14.79 41.08
N GLU A 529 -23.29 15.62 40.05
CA GLU A 529 -24.54 15.66 39.28
C GLU A 529 -24.91 14.28 38.71
N GLU A 530 -23.95 13.59 38.10
CA GLU A 530 -24.14 12.23 37.58
C GLU A 530 -24.46 11.22 38.69
N GLY A 531 -23.83 11.36 39.86
CA GLY A 531 -24.13 10.57 41.06
C GLY A 531 -25.58 10.75 41.51
N TYR A 532 -26.01 11.99 41.73
CA TYR A 532 -27.39 12.31 42.12
C TYR A 532 -28.42 11.83 41.09
N LYS A 533 -28.16 11.99 39.79
CA LYS A 533 -29.05 11.49 38.74
C LYS A 533 -29.23 9.98 38.79
N LYS A 534 -28.16 9.22 39.04
CA LYS A 534 -28.25 7.76 39.20
C LYS A 534 -29.12 7.39 40.39
N THR A 535 -28.94 8.06 41.53
CA THR A 535 -29.75 7.84 42.73
C THR A 535 -31.22 8.19 42.52
N ILE A 536 -31.52 9.31 41.86
CA ILE A 536 -32.89 9.71 41.51
C ILE A 536 -33.56 8.64 40.65
N VAL A 537 -32.87 8.13 39.63
CA VAL A 537 -33.41 7.07 38.76
C VAL A 537 -33.64 5.77 39.54
N ALA A 538 -32.74 5.39 40.45
CA ALA A 538 -32.90 4.21 41.28
C ALA A 538 -34.15 4.32 42.17
N ILE A 539 -34.31 5.44 42.88
CA ILE A 539 -35.47 5.69 43.75
C ILE A 539 -36.77 5.75 42.93
N GLN A 540 -36.77 6.38 41.76
CA GLN A 540 -37.95 6.41 40.87
C GLN A 540 -38.34 5.02 40.37
N ASN A 541 -37.38 4.13 40.15
CA ASN A 541 -37.65 2.76 39.76
C ASN A 541 -38.20 1.95 40.93
N ASP A 542 -37.70 2.18 42.16
CA ASP A 542 -38.21 1.52 43.36
C ASP A 542 -39.64 1.97 43.70
N ILE A 543 -39.97 3.26 43.51
CA ILE A 543 -41.35 3.78 43.66
C ILE A 543 -42.31 3.17 42.61
N LYS A 544 -41.81 2.85 41.41
CA LYS A 544 -42.62 2.27 40.32
C LYS A 544 -42.76 0.75 40.38
N ARG A 545 -42.00 0.06 41.23
CA ARG A 545 -42.12 -1.39 41.41
C ARG A 545 -43.37 -1.69 42.26
N PRO A 546 -44.30 -2.55 41.80
CA PRO A 546 -45.40 -2.98 42.63
C PRO A 546 -44.85 -3.74 43.85
N THR A 547 -45.23 -3.33 45.06
CA THR A 547 -44.90 -4.00 46.32
C THR A 547 -45.63 -5.34 46.39
N THR A 548 -45.09 -6.38 45.75
CA THR A 548 -45.45 -7.75 46.09
C THR A 548 -44.67 -8.15 47.34
N THR A 549 -45.41 -8.35 48.44
CA THR A 549 -45.07 -8.90 49.77
C THR A 549 -44.73 -7.88 50.88
N GLY A 550 -45.58 -7.85 51.93
CA GLY A 550 -45.28 -7.22 53.22
C GLY A 550 -46.48 -6.63 53.94
N SER A 551 -46.87 -7.23 55.06
CA SER A 551 -47.95 -6.86 55.98
C SER A 551 -47.68 -5.57 56.77
N GLY A 552 -47.74 -4.41 56.12
CA GLY A 552 -47.67 -3.08 56.76
C GLY A 552 -49.01 -2.36 56.72
N SER A 553 -49.29 -1.52 57.73
CA SER A 553 -50.53 -0.72 57.78
C SER A 553 -50.57 0.32 56.65
N ALA A 554 -51.78 0.68 56.19
CA ALA A 554 -51.94 1.66 55.10
C ALA A 554 -51.38 3.05 55.43
N GLU A 555 -51.31 3.40 56.73
CA GLU A 555 -50.77 4.68 57.21
C GLU A 555 -49.23 4.74 57.10
N GLU A 556 -48.52 3.65 57.43
CA GLU A 556 -47.05 3.57 57.31
C GLU A 556 -46.59 3.64 55.85
N ALA A 557 -47.37 3.10 54.92
CA ALA A 557 -47.08 3.16 53.49
C ALA A 557 -47.20 4.59 52.93
N VAL A 558 -48.18 5.37 53.40
CA VAL A 558 -48.39 6.77 52.97
C VAL A 558 -47.27 7.67 53.51
N GLU A 559 -46.84 7.47 54.76
CA GLU A 559 -45.74 8.22 55.36
C GLU A 559 -44.39 7.89 54.72
N ALA A 560 -44.12 6.61 54.43
CA ALA A 560 -42.91 6.18 53.73
C ALA A 560 -42.81 6.77 52.30
N VAL A 561 -43.92 6.80 51.57
CA VAL A 561 -44.00 7.41 50.23
C VAL A 561 -43.81 8.93 50.29
N GLY A 562 -44.37 9.61 51.30
CA GLY A 562 -44.14 11.04 51.54
C GLY A 562 -42.67 11.37 51.83
N ASN A 563 -42.01 10.58 52.68
CA ASN A 563 -40.58 10.72 52.99
C ASN A 563 -39.68 10.45 51.78
N LEU A 564 -40.03 9.48 50.94
CA LEU A 564 -39.35 9.20 49.67
C LEU A 564 -39.51 10.34 48.66
N ALA A 565 -40.69 10.96 48.58
CA ALA A 565 -40.95 12.09 47.71
C ALA A 565 -40.15 13.34 48.11
N ALA A 566 -40.12 13.67 49.40
CA ALA A 566 -39.32 14.78 49.94
C ALA A 566 -37.81 14.55 49.68
N ARG A 567 -37.34 13.31 49.89
CA ARG A 567 -35.94 12.93 49.59
C ARG A 567 -35.62 13.00 48.09
N LEU A 568 -36.57 12.65 47.23
CA LEU A 568 -36.42 12.78 45.78
C LEU A 568 -36.29 14.24 45.34
N GLU A 569 -37.05 15.13 45.96
CA GLU A 569 -37.02 16.57 45.69
C GLU A 569 -35.69 17.19 46.14
N ASP A 570 -35.19 16.83 47.33
CA ASP A 570 -33.86 17.24 47.79
C ASP A 570 -32.74 16.76 46.84
N LEU A 571 -32.75 15.49 46.42
CA LEU A 571 -31.77 14.97 45.46
C LEU A 571 -31.82 15.69 44.11
N LYS A 572 -33.02 16.05 43.62
CA LYS A 572 -33.19 16.85 42.41
C LYS A 572 -32.59 18.25 42.58
N ASN A 573 -32.81 18.89 43.73
CA ASN A 573 -32.25 20.20 44.05
C ASN A 573 -30.73 20.16 44.13
N GLN A 574 -30.15 19.14 44.78
CA GLN A 574 -28.70 18.93 44.84
C GLN A 574 -28.09 18.66 43.44
N SER A 575 -28.76 17.86 42.61
CA SER A 575 -28.37 17.65 41.21
C SER A 575 -28.38 18.96 40.41
N ALA A 576 -29.43 19.77 40.55
CA ALA A 576 -29.55 21.06 39.87
C ALA A 576 -28.49 22.07 40.33
N MET A 577 -28.17 22.12 41.63
CA MET A 577 -27.10 22.94 42.19
C MET A 577 -25.74 22.58 41.57
N HIS A 578 -25.40 21.30 41.55
CA HIS A 578 -24.14 20.85 40.95
C HIS A 578 -24.09 21.09 39.44
N ARG A 579 -25.21 20.94 38.73
CA ARG A 579 -25.29 21.31 37.32
C ARG A 579 -24.99 22.78 37.10
N LYS A 580 -25.55 23.67 37.93
CA LYS A 580 -25.32 25.12 37.85
C LYS A 580 -23.85 25.46 38.07
N GLU A 581 -23.22 24.88 39.09
CA GLU A 581 -21.79 25.08 39.37
C GLU A 581 -20.88 24.50 38.28
N TYR A 582 -21.24 23.35 37.70
CA TYR A 582 -20.56 22.81 36.53
C TYR A 582 -20.64 23.77 35.33
N GLU A 583 -21.84 24.26 35.02
CA GLU A 583 -22.05 25.21 33.92
C GLU A 583 -21.30 26.53 34.14
N ALA A 584 -21.24 27.03 35.38
CA ALA A 584 -20.49 28.23 35.75
C ALA A 584 -18.97 28.03 35.59
N ALA A 585 -18.41 26.92 36.09
CA ALA A 585 -17.00 26.59 35.92
C ALA A 585 -16.65 26.40 34.43
N MET A 586 -17.51 25.71 33.66
CA MET A 586 -17.32 25.57 32.22
C MET A 586 -17.47 26.88 31.47
N ALA A 587 -18.32 27.80 31.92
CA ALA A 587 -18.45 29.13 31.32
C ALA A 587 -17.16 29.95 31.49
N LYS A 588 -16.53 29.88 32.67
CA LYS A 588 -15.21 30.48 32.93
C LYS A 588 -14.13 29.88 32.03
N ILE A 589 -14.10 28.55 31.86
CA ILE A 589 -13.14 27.86 30.97
C ILE A 589 -13.37 28.24 29.49
N ARG A 590 -14.64 28.30 29.06
CA ARG A 590 -15.00 28.54 27.65
C ARG A 590 -14.95 30.02 27.27
N GLY A 591 -15.06 30.93 28.25
CA GLY A 591 -15.29 32.36 28.05
C GLY A 591 -16.72 32.71 27.62
N TYR A 592 -17.65 31.75 27.66
CA TYR A 592 -19.06 31.96 27.31
C TYR A 592 -19.98 30.91 27.93
N THR A 593 -21.25 31.27 28.14
CA THR A 593 -22.31 30.36 28.61
C THR A 593 -22.89 29.57 27.44
N ALA A 594 -22.91 28.24 27.53
CA ALA A 594 -23.44 27.38 26.47
C ALA A 594 -24.97 27.40 26.47
N MET A 595 -25.58 27.97 25.43
CA MET A 595 -27.04 27.97 25.27
C MET A 595 -27.51 26.69 24.58
N ALA A 596 -28.36 25.90 25.24
CA ALA A 596 -28.82 24.59 24.74
C ALA A 596 -29.46 24.65 23.34
N HIS A 597 -30.22 25.70 23.04
CA HIS A 597 -30.89 25.90 21.74
C HIS A 597 -29.92 26.30 20.60
N LYS A 598 -28.66 26.65 20.90
CA LYS A 598 -27.66 27.06 19.89
C LYS A 598 -26.62 25.99 19.59
N LYS A 599 -26.78 24.78 20.13
CA LYS A 599 -25.80 23.67 20.06
C LYS A 599 -25.38 23.26 18.64
N TYR A 600 -26.23 23.50 17.64
CA TYR A 600 -25.97 23.13 16.23
C TYR A 600 -25.60 24.32 15.34
N MET A 601 -25.55 25.54 15.87
CA MET A 601 -25.15 26.71 15.10
C MET A 601 -23.61 26.78 15.02
N GLY A 602 -23.08 27.12 13.84
CA GLY A 602 -21.63 27.28 13.67
C GLY A 602 -21.09 28.42 14.54
N TYR A 603 -19.87 28.26 15.09
CA TYR A 603 -19.21 29.24 15.97
C TYR A 603 -19.36 30.70 15.49
N ARG A 604 -19.17 30.94 14.19
CA ARG A 604 -19.32 32.27 13.55
C ARG A 604 -20.73 32.85 13.65
N LYS A 605 -21.78 32.02 13.55
CA LYS A 605 -23.18 32.45 13.70
C LYS A 605 -23.54 32.77 15.16
N ILE A 606 -22.85 32.17 16.13
CA ILE A 606 -23.12 32.39 17.55
C ILE A 606 -22.34 33.60 18.10
N PHE A 607 -21.08 33.75 17.71
CA PHE A 607 -20.15 34.68 18.35
C PHE A 607 -19.62 35.80 17.44
N GLY A 608 -20.04 35.85 16.17
CA GLY A 608 -19.56 36.85 15.22
C GLY A 608 -18.08 36.70 14.84
N PHE A 609 -17.52 37.71 14.16
CA PHE A 609 -16.09 37.78 13.93
C PHE A 609 -15.37 38.25 15.21
N PRO A 610 -14.20 37.68 15.55
CA PRO A 610 -13.39 38.26 16.61
C PRO A 610 -13.08 39.72 16.25
N LYS A 611 -13.29 40.65 17.19
CA LYS A 611 -12.87 42.05 17.02
C LYS A 611 -11.38 42.01 16.66
N LYS A 612 -11.00 42.57 15.50
CA LYS A 612 -9.59 42.80 15.19
C LYS A 612 -9.00 43.53 16.40
N SER A 613 -7.95 43.00 17.01
CA SER A 613 -7.21 43.77 18.00
C SER A 613 -6.79 45.06 17.30
N LYS A 614 -7.10 46.22 17.89
CA LYS A 614 -6.38 47.44 17.52
C LYS A 614 -4.90 47.09 17.71
N ALA A 615 -4.13 47.20 16.63
CA ALA A 615 -2.69 47.02 16.72
C ALA A 615 -2.18 47.92 17.85
N SER A 616 -1.48 47.35 18.82
CA SER A 616 -0.70 48.13 19.76
C SER A 616 0.33 48.89 18.92
N ALA A 617 0.16 50.21 18.80
CA ALA A 617 1.23 51.07 18.35
C ALA A 617 2.37 50.92 19.37
N GLY A 618 3.51 50.36 18.93
CA GLY A 618 4.68 50.10 19.77
C GLY A 618 5.27 48.71 19.51
N SER A 619 6.04 48.57 18.43
CA SER A 619 7.00 47.49 18.29
C SER A 619 8.14 47.68 19.31
N PRO A 620 8.64 46.63 19.99
CA PRO A 620 9.73 46.74 20.97
C PRO A 620 11.13 46.84 20.35
N PHE A 621 11.24 47.11 19.05
CA PHE A 621 12.54 47.33 18.41
C PHE A 621 12.87 48.82 18.39
N VAL A 622 13.46 49.30 19.49
CA VAL A 622 14.31 50.49 19.47
C VAL A 622 15.54 50.16 18.63
N SER A 623 15.74 50.94 17.58
CA SER A 623 16.92 50.95 16.73
C SER A 623 18.12 51.51 17.50
N SER A 624 19.20 50.72 17.65
CA SER A 624 20.54 51.27 17.82
C SER A 624 21.00 51.92 16.51
N PRO A 625 21.60 53.12 16.51
CA PRO A 625 22.09 53.75 15.30
C PRO A 625 23.47 53.21 14.95
N GLY A 626 23.61 52.52 13.81
CA GLY A 626 24.91 52.20 13.24
C GLY A 626 24.92 50.93 12.41
N GLY A 627 24.91 51.07 11.08
CA GLY A 627 25.22 49.99 10.15
C GLY A 627 24.22 49.88 9.00
N LYS A 628 24.57 50.41 7.82
CA LYS A 628 23.87 50.11 6.57
C LYS A 628 24.05 48.63 6.22
N PRO A 629 22.99 47.96 5.71
CA PRO A 629 23.22 47.16 4.51
C PRO A 629 22.07 47.19 3.48
N ILE A 630 22.47 47.52 2.25
CA ILE A 630 22.20 46.83 0.96
C ILE A 630 20.76 46.35 0.69
N ALA A 631 20.14 47.02 -0.28
CA ALA A 631 18.84 46.71 -0.84
C ALA A 631 18.85 45.48 -1.76
N VAL A 632 17.92 44.55 -1.54
CA VAL A 632 17.47 43.59 -2.56
C VAL A 632 15.97 43.74 -2.76
N ARG A 633 15.60 44.25 -3.94
CA ARG A 633 14.23 44.46 -4.43
C ARG A 633 13.44 43.14 -4.48
N LYS A 634 12.24 43.12 -3.92
CA LYS A 634 11.14 42.22 -4.34
C LYS A 634 10.03 43.08 -4.94
N SER A 635 9.88 43.00 -6.26
CA SER A 635 8.76 43.58 -6.99
C SER A 635 7.48 42.78 -6.73
N SER A 636 6.43 43.49 -6.31
CA SER A 636 5.06 43.02 -6.28
C SER A 636 4.40 43.42 -7.61
N VAL A 637 3.79 42.47 -8.31
CA VAL A 637 2.89 42.75 -9.43
C VAL A 637 1.47 42.56 -8.90
N THR A 638 0.79 43.67 -8.69
CA THR A 638 -0.66 43.74 -8.50
C THR A 638 -1.33 43.76 -9.87
N TRP A 639 -2.29 42.84 -10.04
CA TRP A 639 -3.24 42.84 -11.14
C TRP A 639 -4.23 43.98 -10.95
N ASN A 640 -4.41 44.82 -11.96
CA ASN A 640 -5.60 45.66 -12.06
C ASN A 640 -6.17 45.57 -13.48
N SER A 641 -7.45 45.21 -13.53
CA SER A 641 -8.31 45.16 -14.69
C SER A 641 -8.80 46.56 -15.05
N GLN A 642 -8.70 46.97 -16.31
CA GLN A 642 -9.64 47.92 -16.91
C GLN A 642 -9.66 47.78 -18.43
N LYS A 643 -10.84 48.05 -18.98
CA LYS A 643 -11.35 47.77 -20.32
C LYS A 643 -10.97 48.87 -21.33
N VAL A 644 -10.75 48.42 -22.58
CA VAL A 644 -11.24 48.93 -23.87
C VAL A 644 -10.97 50.41 -24.23
N ASP A 645 -10.19 50.67 -25.28
CA ASP A 645 -10.68 51.33 -26.51
C ASP A 645 -9.69 51.24 -27.69
N GLU A 646 -10.27 51.40 -28.87
CA GLU A 646 -9.83 51.08 -30.24
C GLU A 646 -8.75 51.97 -30.89
N ALA A 647 -8.12 51.37 -31.92
CA ALA A 647 -7.83 51.93 -33.26
C ALA A 647 -6.50 52.66 -33.59
N ALA A 648 -6.14 52.45 -34.88
CA ALA A 648 -5.17 53.12 -35.77
C ALA A 648 -3.70 52.63 -35.70
N ALA A 649 -3.20 51.87 -36.69
CA ALA A 649 -2.81 52.22 -38.07
C ALA A 649 -1.26 52.29 -38.17
N LEU A 650 -0.59 51.34 -38.83
CA LEU A 650 -0.29 51.23 -40.28
C LEU A 650 1.06 51.88 -40.67
N ALA A 651 1.85 51.14 -41.48
CA ALA A 651 2.97 51.55 -42.34
C ALA A 651 4.30 51.91 -41.62
N GLU A 652 5.52 51.69 -42.12
CA GLU A 652 6.08 51.15 -43.39
C GLU A 652 7.61 50.97 -43.15
N GLN A 653 8.21 49.85 -43.57
CA GLN A 653 9.20 49.70 -44.67
C GLN A 653 10.63 50.28 -44.54
N LYS A 654 11.56 49.42 -45.02
CA LYS A 654 12.88 49.67 -45.65
C LYS A 654 14.04 50.06 -44.72
N GLY A 655 15.08 49.24 -44.57
CA GLY A 655 16.15 48.90 -45.53
C GLY A 655 17.48 49.15 -44.77
N THR A 656 18.63 48.52 -44.94
CA THR A 656 19.29 47.75 -46.00
C THR A 656 20.55 47.11 -45.40
N SER A 657 20.85 45.88 -45.82
CA SER A 657 22.17 45.27 -46.09
C SER A 657 23.46 45.98 -45.61
N LYS A 658 24.32 45.23 -44.89
CA LYS A 658 25.76 45.13 -45.23
C LYS A 658 26.39 43.78 -44.81
N ARG A 659 26.86 43.08 -45.84
CA ARG A 659 27.81 41.94 -45.92
C ARG A 659 28.78 41.75 -44.74
N ARG A 660 29.05 40.48 -44.37
CA ARG A 660 30.32 39.78 -44.72
C ARG A 660 30.34 38.30 -44.29
N ARG A 661 30.74 37.45 -45.26
CA ARG A 661 31.19 36.05 -45.11
C ARG A 661 32.48 35.98 -44.28
N ARG A 662 32.68 34.89 -43.52
CA ARG A 662 33.94 34.10 -43.47
C ARG A 662 33.75 32.81 -42.66
N GLY A 663 34.35 31.74 -43.19
CA GLY A 663 34.34 30.36 -42.68
C GLY A 663 35.32 30.07 -41.53
N PRO A 664 35.63 28.78 -41.29
CA PRO A 664 35.99 28.26 -39.97
C PRO A 664 37.49 28.35 -39.70
N LYS A 665 37.86 28.37 -38.41
CA LYS A 665 39.25 28.22 -37.95
C LYS A 665 39.35 27.22 -36.80
N GLU A 666 40.27 26.29 -36.98
CA GLU A 666 40.90 25.43 -35.99
C GLU A 666 41.73 26.23 -34.96
N ALA A 667 41.83 25.69 -33.73
CA ALA A 667 42.99 25.78 -32.81
C ALA A 667 42.71 24.80 -31.65
N LYS A 668 43.46 23.68 -31.53
CA LYS A 668 44.69 23.49 -30.74
C LYS A 668 44.59 23.96 -29.26
N ASN A 669 44.56 22.97 -28.35
CA ASN A 669 45.15 22.96 -26.99
C ASN A 669 45.16 21.49 -26.55
N VAL A 670 46.27 20.76 -26.61
CA VAL A 670 47.37 20.67 -25.63
C VAL A 670 46.87 20.14 -24.27
N ASP A 671 47.03 18.82 -24.13
CA ASP A 671 46.88 18.04 -22.89
C ASP A 671 48.28 17.60 -22.44
N PRO A 672 48.78 18.05 -21.27
CA PRO A 672 50.00 17.55 -20.69
C PRO A 672 49.70 16.84 -19.37
N PHE A 673 49.47 15.52 -19.38
CA PHE A 673 50.19 14.55 -18.52
C PHE A 673 49.59 13.14 -18.66
N ALA A 674 50.17 12.34 -19.53
CA ALA A 674 50.09 10.89 -19.46
C ALA A 674 51.49 10.29 -19.59
N ALA A 675 51.80 9.40 -18.65
CA ALA A 675 52.78 8.32 -18.70
C ALA A 675 54.28 8.67 -18.67
N LYS A 676 54.90 8.41 -17.51
CA LYS A 676 56.15 7.65 -17.48
C LYS A 676 55.99 6.42 -16.60
N LEU A 677 56.20 5.28 -17.25
CA LEU A 677 56.20 3.92 -16.72
C LEU A 677 57.21 3.71 -15.59
N ALA A 678 56.85 2.74 -14.76
CA ALA A 678 57.70 1.84 -13.99
C ALA A 678 59.13 1.65 -14.50
N SER A 679 60.11 1.71 -13.59
CA SER A 679 60.75 0.49 -13.06
C SER A 679 61.95 0.82 -12.16
N ALA A 680 62.13 -0.07 -11.17
CA ALA A 680 63.38 -0.43 -10.52
C ALA A 680 63.91 0.39 -9.31
N ARG A 681 63.67 -0.24 -8.14
CA ARG A 681 64.66 -0.73 -7.16
C ARG A 681 65.18 0.23 -6.07
N ARG A 682 65.22 -0.37 -4.85
CA ARG A 682 66.04 -0.05 -3.65
C ARG A 682 65.52 1.14 -2.82
N ASP A 683 65.37 1.10 -1.50
CA ASP A 683 65.76 0.17 -0.44
C ASP A 683 64.80 0.34 0.79
N GLN A 684 64.72 -0.71 1.62
CA GLN A 684 64.15 -0.83 2.98
C GLN A 684 62.63 -0.98 3.16
#